data_AF-A0A1X2I302-F1
#
_entry.id   AF-A0A1X2I302-F1
#
_cell.length_a   1.000
_cell.length_b   1.000
_cell.length_c   1.000
_cell.angle_alpha   90.00
_cell.angle_beta   90.00
_cell.angle_gamma   90.00
#
_symmetry.space_group_name_H-M   'P 1'
#
loop_
_entity.id
_entity.type
_entity.pdbx_description
1 polymer ?
#
loop_
_entity_poly.entity_id
_entity_poly.type
_entity_poly.pdbx_seq_one_letter_code
_entity_poly.pdbx_strand_id
1 'polypeptide(L)'
;EDNEDVDDNMVVRHESEDSEYIRLRRQNNPNDANLTHVEVVTRTIELLAEPFALSYRWGELDEQIVAATDDYHARIVSFQLDDFFKLCEAMQHEPNLQHIEYVWVDALCVDQENVEKRKATIYHMNHIYLQAKAVIAVPDLHAAHISATTSANRDAMNLVKKYSRYLYYLLDKSPGAQQSLDEMDNTWMDSLGMPKLDLYRRDFMNSNNTITTSSQSNDRNDDNPCIIQQMMTLMHQRYSEDKADHGDQLQYRLMVELQRLEWQRQRLECQRQRLEWQRHLEQRKTEITQSMKFLQSIMEDWSNRTWVISEYHLARRRRGTLKFWYNQLSCPELNGYPFFEYNFDNYAKPQPVYSDHPIFLQMLQQHHRKDYKRQMAELTNEFYDSMRRQLTSRTVLELILQSKASRNEDRFYSIIPLAPKYRHYLKDKHSVSSLGISDMLSVRLRLLKWLDTKDKLNLLFCAQNPITSKTVALLPTFATQLKTIKRGLLQLITEHRDPNFDYDNPDCVRLTRGDGDSNLNVLWLCPKAYYIRCPRRSVERSFYDEIGGGRRDDVTNKFWKDVGLDPTKDTLDAVSIPLFMSEHQRGGYQDNDDDVTFDDHDDNDPSNNGKLRSNLQLVGSWENNAWILYRFCSDYKRHKIYPSLACRMDQHPEGFRIY
;
A
#
# COMPACT_ATOMS: atom_id res chain seq x y z
N GLU A 1 -17.99 36.19 53.89
CA GLU A 1 -19.26 36.80 53.47
C GLU A 1 -19.12 36.96 51.95
N ASP A 2 -19.37 35.94 51.14
CA ASP A 2 -20.54 35.06 51.10
C ASP A 2 -20.16 33.59 50.86
N ASN A 3 -20.82 32.70 51.61
CA ASN A 3 -20.81 31.25 51.44
C ASN A 3 -21.96 30.89 50.49
N GLU A 4 -21.65 30.32 49.33
CA GLU A 4 -22.59 29.50 48.57
C GLU A 4 -22.23 28.02 48.79
N ASP A 5 -23.10 27.34 49.53
CA ASP A 5 -23.16 25.90 49.66
C ASP A 5 -23.44 25.28 48.28
N VAL A 6 -22.47 24.53 47.75
CA VAL A 6 -22.68 23.64 46.61
C VAL A 6 -22.78 22.22 47.16
N ASP A 7 -23.97 21.66 47.01
CA ASP A 7 -24.36 20.29 47.29
C ASP A 7 -23.36 19.27 46.71
N ASP A 8 -22.56 18.70 47.60
CA ASP A 8 -21.67 17.58 47.33
C ASP A 8 -22.47 16.27 47.52
N ASN A 9 -23.29 15.94 46.52
CA ASN A 9 -23.99 14.66 46.43
C ASN A 9 -24.09 14.21 44.97
N MET A 10 -22.94 14.12 44.30
CA MET A 10 -22.81 13.33 43.08
C MET A 10 -22.55 11.88 43.50
N VAL A 11 -23.63 11.11 43.64
CA VAL A 11 -23.57 9.65 43.73
C VAL A 11 -23.01 9.12 42.42
N VAL A 12 -21.68 8.98 42.36
CA VAL A 12 -21.00 8.17 41.34
C VAL A 12 -21.36 6.72 41.65
N ARG A 13 -22.44 6.22 41.04
CA ARG A 13 -22.61 4.78 40.90
C ARG A 13 -21.47 4.28 40.03
N HIS A 14 -20.42 3.77 40.67
CA HIS A 14 -19.50 2.84 40.04
C HIS A 14 -20.28 1.55 39.81
N GLU A 15 -21.07 1.50 38.73
CA GLU A 15 -21.35 0.23 38.08
C GLU A 15 -19.99 -0.27 37.58
N SER A 16 -19.46 -1.33 38.20
CA SER A 16 -18.22 -1.95 37.74
C SER A 16 -18.47 -2.50 36.35
N GLU A 17 -18.02 -1.77 35.33
CA GLU A 17 -18.08 -2.19 33.93
C GLU A 17 -17.08 -3.33 33.73
N ASP A 18 -17.50 -4.55 34.06
CA ASP A 18 -16.73 -5.75 33.76
C ASP A 18 -16.56 -5.88 32.24
N SER A 19 -15.33 -6.15 31.82
CA SER A 19 -15.01 -6.47 30.43
C SER A 19 -14.70 -7.96 30.31
N GLU A 20 -15.02 -8.54 29.17
CA GLU A 20 -14.80 -9.97 28.92
C GLU A 20 -13.45 -10.18 28.26
N TYR A 21 -12.73 -11.25 28.63
CA TYR A 21 -11.42 -11.60 28.10
C TYR A 21 -11.35 -13.09 27.77
N ILE A 22 -10.42 -13.49 26.91
CA ILE A 22 -10.16 -14.92 26.67
C ILE A 22 -8.94 -15.30 27.46
N ARG A 23 -9.09 -16.34 28.29
CA ARG A 23 -7.99 -16.98 28.98
C ARG A 23 -7.49 -18.14 28.13
N LEU A 24 -6.25 -18.05 27.69
CA LEU A 24 -5.60 -19.19 27.06
C LEU A 24 -5.08 -20.10 28.18
N ARG A 25 -5.75 -21.23 28.41
CA ARG A 25 -5.26 -22.25 29.34
C ARG A 25 -4.64 -23.41 28.56
N ARG A 26 -3.34 -23.57 28.71
CA ARG A 26 -2.68 -24.82 28.34
C ARG A 26 -3.06 -25.88 29.36
N GLN A 27 -3.96 -26.80 28.99
CA GLN A 27 -4.22 -27.97 29.82
C GLN A 27 -3.11 -28.97 29.53
N ASN A 28 -2.15 -29.08 30.46
CA ASN A 28 -1.14 -30.15 30.40
C ASN A 28 -1.80 -31.47 30.79
N ASN A 29 -2.66 -32.02 29.92
CA ASN A 29 -3.09 -33.40 30.03
C ASN A 29 -2.01 -34.29 29.41
N PRO A 30 -1.26 -35.09 30.19
CA PRO A 30 -0.19 -35.93 29.65
C PRO A 30 -0.68 -36.99 28.65
N ASN A 31 -1.99 -37.26 28.60
CA ASN A 31 -2.59 -38.24 27.69
C ASN A 31 -3.21 -37.60 26.42
N ASP A 32 -3.28 -36.28 26.33
CA ASP A 32 -3.87 -35.58 25.17
C ASP A 32 -3.07 -34.31 24.87
N ALA A 33 -1.84 -34.51 24.39
CA ALA A 33 -0.84 -33.46 24.22
C ALA A 33 -1.22 -32.38 23.18
N ASN A 34 -2.36 -32.50 22.50
CA ASN A 34 -2.75 -31.64 21.38
C ASN A 34 -4.04 -30.84 21.60
N LEU A 35 -4.78 -31.03 22.70
CA LEU A 35 -6.01 -30.27 22.91
C LEU A 35 -5.72 -28.92 23.59
N THR A 36 -5.70 -27.85 22.79
CA THR A 36 -5.70 -26.48 23.34
C THR A 36 -7.11 -26.14 23.81
N HIS A 37 -7.29 -26.03 25.13
CA HIS A 37 -8.54 -25.54 25.71
C HIS A 37 -8.53 -24.01 25.73
N VAL A 38 -9.41 -23.38 24.95
CA VAL A 38 -9.65 -21.94 25.02
C VAL A 38 -10.85 -21.70 25.93
N GLU A 39 -10.63 -21.00 27.04
CA GLU A 39 -11.67 -20.66 28.01
C GLU A 39 -11.95 -19.16 27.91
N VAL A 40 -13.20 -18.77 27.66
CA VAL A 40 -13.60 -17.36 27.78
C VAL A 40 -13.85 -17.06 29.25
N VAL A 41 -13.22 -16.02 29.79
CA VAL A 41 -13.28 -15.67 31.21
C VAL A 41 -13.59 -14.19 31.37
N THR A 42 -14.67 -13.87 32.07
CA THR A 42 -15.02 -12.48 32.43
C THR A 42 -14.13 -11.97 33.55
N ARG A 43 -13.43 -10.85 33.33
CA ARG A 43 -12.58 -10.19 34.34
C ARG A 43 -12.52 -8.69 34.14
N THR A 44 -12.66 -7.93 35.22
CA THR A 44 -12.46 -6.49 35.20
C THR A 44 -11.05 -6.13 34.66
N ILE A 45 -10.99 -5.19 33.72
CA ILE A 45 -9.75 -4.77 33.01
C ILE A 45 -8.62 -4.46 33.99
N GLU A 46 -8.95 -3.76 35.08
CA GLU A 46 -8.00 -3.27 36.08
C GLU A 46 -7.25 -4.39 36.82
N LEU A 47 -7.78 -5.61 36.81
CA LEU A 47 -7.23 -6.76 37.52
C LEU A 47 -6.33 -7.64 36.62
N LEU A 48 -6.21 -7.33 35.33
CA LEU A 48 -5.40 -8.11 34.41
C LEU A 48 -3.97 -7.59 34.33
N ALA A 49 -3.02 -8.49 34.56
CA ALA A 49 -1.62 -8.25 34.23
C ALA A 49 -1.47 -8.18 32.70
N GLU A 50 -1.39 -6.96 32.16
CA GLU A 50 -1.11 -6.58 30.76
C GLU A 50 -1.55 -7.61 29.68
N PRO A 51 -2.80 -7.58 29.19
CA PRO A 51 -3.28 -8.53 28.18
C PRO A 51 -2.57 -8.36 26.83
N PHE A 52 -2.64 -9.34 25.94
CA PHE A 52 -2.29 -9.13 24.52
C PHE A 52 -3.55 -8.80 23.74
N ALA A 53 -3.47 -7.94 22.72
CA ALA A 53 -4.61 -7.63 21.86
C ALA A 53 -4.34 -8.11 20.45
N LEU A 54 -5.30 -8.82 19.85
CA LEU A 54 -5.23 -9.18 18.44
C LEU A 54 -5.73 -8.04 17.56
N SER A 55 -5.09 -7.89 16.40
CA SER A 55 -5.53 -6.99 15.33
C SER A 55 -5.70 -7.81 14.06
N TYR A 56 -6.90 -7.81 13.50
CA TYR A 56 -7.24 -8.66 12.36
C TYR A 56 -8.41 -8.06 11.56
N ARG A 57 -8.84 -8.76 10.50
CA ARG A 57 -9.90 -8.29 9.59
C ARG A 57 -11.29 -8.64 10.08
N TRP A 58 -12.21 -7.67 10.04
CA TRP A 58 -13.62 -7.85 10.43
C TRP A 58 -14.56 -8.23 9.26
N GLY A 59 -15.53 -9.11 9.55
CA GLY A 59 -16.88 -9.12 8.96
C GLY A 59 -17.09 -9.70 7.56
N GLU A 60 -16.63 -10.92 7.29
CA GLU A 60 -16.67 -11.50 5.93
C GLU A 60 -16.98 -12.99 5.85
N LEU A 61 -17.16 -13.64 6.98
CA LEU A 61 -17.55 -15.04 7.07
C LEU A 61 -19.00 -15.15 7.53
N ASP A 62 -19.58 -16.30 7.23
CA ASP A 62 -20.84 -16.72 7.84
C ASP A 62 -20.68 -16.77 9.35
N GLU A 63 -21.77 -16.42 10.04
CA GLU A 63 -21.80 -16.32 11.48
C GLU A 63 -21.60 -17.69 12.15
N GLN A 64 -20.62 -17.75 13.05
CA GLN A 64 -20.39 -18.89 13.94
C GLN A 64 -20.79 -18.49 15.36
N ILE A 65 -21.60 -19.32 16.01
CA ILE A 65 -22.02 -19.12 17.39
C ILE A 65 -21.20 -20.04 18.28
N VAL A 66 -20.53 -19.46 19.28
CA VAL A 66 -19.72 -20.20 20.24
C VAL A 66 -20.23 -19.90 21.64
N ALA A 67 -20.57 -20.93 22.40
CA ALA A 67 -20.86 -20.77 23.82
C ALA A 67 -19.57 -20.37 24.54
N ALA A 68 -19.48 -19.11 24.96
CA ALA A 68 -18.34 -18.55 25.65
C ALA A 68 -18.47 -18.76 27.17
N THR A 69 -19.67 -18.53 27.70
CA THR A 69 -20.09 -18.88 29.07
C THR A 69 -21.50 -19.49 29.03
N ASP A 70 -22.05 -19.89 30.18
CA ASP A 70 -23.41 -20.40 30.27
C ASP A 70 -24.47 -19.37 29.83
N ASP A 71 -24.16 -18.07 29.94
CA ASP A 71 -25.05 -16.93 29.66
C ASP A 71 -24.61 -16.08 28.46
N TYR A 72 -23.42 -16.30 27.90
CA TYR A 72 -22.90 -15.53 26.76
C TYR A 72 -22.51 -16.42 25.58
N HIS A 73 -23.05 -16.08 24.41
CA HIS A 73 -22.74 -16.72 23.14
C HIS A 73 -22.04 -15.71 22.23
N ALA A 74 -20.78 -15.96 21.91
CA ALA A 74 -20.02 -15.13 20.99
C ALA A 74 -20.46 -15.41 19.55
N ARG A 75 -20.72 -14.34 18.79
CA ARG A 75 -21.13 -14.38 17.37
C ARG A 75 -19.98 -13.91 16.50
N ILE A 76 -19.27 -14.85 15.89
CA ILE A 76 -18.02 -14.62 15.16
C ILE A 76 -18.30 -14.63 13.67
N VAL A 77 -18.08 -13.49 13.01
CA VAL A 77 -18.23 -13.32 11.55
C VAL A 77 -16.89 -13.00 10.85
N SER A 78 -15.80 -13.02 11.60
CA SER A 78 -14.53 -12.44 11.14
C SER A 78 -13.45 -13.47 10.83
N PHE A 79 -13.46 -14.63 11.49
CA PHE A 79 -12.52 -15.73 11.24
C PHE A 79 -13.17 -17.09 11.55
N GLN A 80 -12.60 -18.17 11.02
CA GLN A 80 -12.97 -19.53 11.40
C GLN A 80 -12.26 -19.90 12.70
N LEU A 81 -12.91 -20.68 13.58
CA LEU A 81 -12.30 -21.11 14.85
C LEU A 81 -11.01 -21.90 14.65
N ASP A 82 -10.93 -22.73 13.61
CA ASP A 82 -9.72 -23.51 13.30
C ASP A 82 -8.51 -22.60 13.02
N ASP A 83 -8.71 -21.49 12.30
CA ASP A 83 -7.65 -20.50 12.04
C ASP A 83 -7.22 -19.82 13.35
N PHE A 84 -8.16 -19.56 14.26
CA PHE A 84 -7.86 -18.98 15.57
C PHE A 84 -7.13 -19.96 16.51
N PHE A 85 -7.52 -21.23 16.55
CA PHE A 85 -6.82 -22.24 17.32
C PHE A 85 -5.40 -22.47 16.81
N LYS A 86 -5.22 -22.48 15.49
CA LYS A 86 -3.89 -22.54 14.86
C LYS A 86 -3.01 -21.36 15.29
N LEU A 87 -3.56 -20.15 15.36
CA LEU A 87 -2.85 -18.99 15.90
C LEU A 87 -2.49 -19.19 17.37
N CYS A 88 -3.42 -19.66 18.19
CA CYS A 88 -3.18 -19.91 19.62
C CYS A 88 -2.04 -20.93 19.82
N GLU A 89 -2.00 -22.00 19.02
CA GLU A 89 -0.91 -22.97 19.03
C GLU A 89 0.43 -22.31 18.68
N ALA A 90 0.48 -21.49 17.63
CA ALA A 90 1.68 -20.75 17.26
C ALA A 90 2.14 -19.79 18.39
N MET A 91 1.21 -19.08 19.04
CA MET A 91 1.51 -18.20 20.17
C MET A 91 2.05 -18.96 21.39
N GLN A 92 1.57 -20.16 21.66
CA GLN A 92 2.08 -20.99 22.77
C GLN A 92 3.52 -21.44 22.56
N HIS A 93 3.96 -21.57 21.31
CA HIS A 93 5.32 -21.95 20.97
C HIS A 93 6.24 -20.73 20.76
N GLU A 94 5.70 -19.53 20.58
CA GLU A 94 6.51 -18.32 20.40
C GLU A 94 7.21 -17.95 21.73
N PRO A 95 8.54 -17.74 21.75
CA PRO A 95 9.31 -17.62 23.01
C PRO A 95 8.90 -16.49 23.97
N ASN A 96 8.36 -15.39 23.45
CA ASN A 96 7.89 -14.22 24.18
C ASN A 96 6.39 -14.28 24.51
N LEU A 97 5.62 -15.16 23.86
CA LEU A 97 4.17 -15.31 23.99
C LEU A 97 3.78 -16.61 24.71
N GLN A 98 4.70 -17.56 24.91
CA GLN A 98 4.44 -18.83 25.60
C GLN A 98 3.90 -18.69 27.04
N HIS A 99 4.13 -17.55 27.68
CA HIS A 99 3.67 -17.24 29.04
C HIS A 99 2.42 -16.35 29.07
N ILE A 100 1.74 -16.17 27.94
CA ILE A 100 0.52 -15.37 27.89
C ILE A 100 -0.61 -16.09 28.59
N GLU A 101 -1.23 -15.41 29.54
CA GLU A 101 -2.45 -15.90 30.18
C GLU A 101 -3.72 -15.42 29.47
N TYR A 102 -3.72 -14.20 28.93
CA TYR A 102 -4.90 -13.56 28.36
C TYR A 102 -4.63 -12.93 27.00
N VAL A 103 -5.54 -13.20 26.07
CA VAL A 103 -5.60 -12.56 24.76
C VAL A 103 -6.97 -11.93 24.60
N TRP A 104 -7.00 -10.66 24.23
CA TRP A 104 -8.22 -9.93 23.94
C TRP A 104 -8.51 -10.00 22.44
N VAL A 105 -9.74 -10.41 22.11
CA VAL A 105 -10.24 -10.56 20.75
C VAL A 105 -11.66 -9.97 20.72
N ASP A 106 -11.81 -8.80 20.13
CA ASP A 106 -13.11 -8.11 19.97
C ASP A 106 -14.28 -9.00 19.50
N ALA A 107 -14.10 -9.88 18.51
CA ALA A 107 -15.20 -10.76 18.04
C ALA A 107 -15.71 -11.75 19.08
N LEU A 108 -14.94 -11.97 20.14
CA LEU A 108 -15.25 -12.87 21.25
C LEU A 108 -15.54 -12.11 22.55
N CYS A 109 -14.99 -10.91 22.72
CA CYS A 109 -15.09 -10.12 23.95
C CYS A 109 -16.14 -9.00 23.88
N VAL A 110 -16.72 -8.75 22.70
CA VAL A 110 -17.75 -7.73 22.49
C VAL A 110 -19.09 -8.41 22.31
N ASP A 111 -20.03 -8.16 23.23
CA ASP A 111 -21.42 -8.60 23.11
C ASP A 111 -22.08 -7.96 21.88
N GLN A 112 -22.25 -8.73 20.81
CA GLN A 112 -22.80 -8.23 19.55
C GLN A 112 -24.32 -8.05 19.58
N GLU A 113 -25.02 -8.69 20.53
CA GLU A 113 -26.48 -8.67 20.65
C GLU A 113 -26.95 -7.47 21.45
N ASN A 114 -26.21 -7.10 22.49
CA ASN A 114 -26.51 -5.94 23.30
C ASN A 114 -25.86 -4.67 22.72
N VAL A 115 -26.66 -3.83 22.05
CA VAL A 115 -26.21 -2.59 21.41
C VAL A 115 -25.54 -1.62 22.39
N GLU A 116 -25.99 -1.54 23.63
CA GLU A 116 -25.45 -0.63 24.65
C GLU A 116 -24.09 -1.13 25.13
N LYS A 117 -24.00 -2.40 25.54
CA LYS A 117 -22.72 -3.03 25.92
C LYS A 117 -21.72 -2.98 24.78
N ARG A 118 -22.12 -3.34 23.56
CA ARG A 118 -21.27 -3.23 22.35
C ARG A 118 -20.66 -1.85 22.21
N LYS A 119 -21.49 -0.80 22.30
CA LYS A 119 -21.03 0.58 22.19
C LYS A 119 -20.06 0.92 23.33
N ALA A 120 -20.39 0.57 24.57
CA ALA A 120 -19.52 0.79 25.73
C ALA A 120 -18.15 0.13 25.54
N THR A 121 -18.11 -1.15 25.15
CA THR A 121 -16.86 -1.89 24.90
C THR A 121 -16.07 -1.32 23.72
N ILE A 122 -16.74 -0.95 22.62
CA ILE A 122 -16.09 -0.28 21.48
C ILE A 122 -15.42 1.03 21.94
N TYR A 123 -16.06 1.79 22.84
CA TYR A 123 -15.45 3.00 23.38
C TYR A 123 -14.24 2.71 24.27
N HIS A 124 -14.20 1.55 24.92
CA HIS A 124 -13.08 1.08 25.73
C HIS A 124 -11.96 0.42 24.93
N MET A 125 -12.16 0.10 23.65
CA MET A 125 -11.11 -0.52 22.80
C MET A 125 -9.81 0.27 22.84
N ASN A 126 -9.87 1.60 22.73
CA ASN A 126 -8.69 2.45 22.82
C ASN A 126 -7.91 2.21 24.13
N HIS A 127 -8.61 2.08 25.25
CA HIS A 127 -8.01 1.80 26.54
C HIS A 127 -7.39 0.40 26.58
N ILE A 128 -8.09 -0.61 26.06
CA ILE A 128 -7.62 -2.00 26.00
C ILE A 128 -6.33 -2.10 25.18
N TYR A 129 -6.29 -1.55 23.96
CA TYR A 129 -5.08 -1.54 23.13
C TYR A 129 -3.95 -0.70 23.75
N LEU A 130 -4.29 0.40 24.43
CA LEU A 130 -3.32 1.19 25.21
C LEU A 130 -2.83 0.48 26.46
N GLN A 131 -3.52 -0.55 26.96
CA GLN A 131 -3.11 -1.37 28.10
C GLN A 131 -2.56 -2.75 27.71
N ALA A 132 -2.66 -3.13 26.44
CA ALA A 132 -2.13 -4.37 25.93
C ALA A 132 -0.58 -4.44 25.90
N LYS A 133 0.01 -5.49 26.47
CA LYS A 133 1.45 -5.77 26.47
C LYS A 133 2.04 -5.79 25.07
N ALA A 134 1.32 -6.33 24.11
CA ALA A 134 1.61 -6.15 22.69
C ALA A 134 0.33 -6.23 21.88
N VAL A 135 0.37 -5.61 20.71
CA VAL A 135 -0.63 -5.80 19.66
C VAL A 135 -0.05 -6.79 18.66
N ILE A 136 -0.80 -7.84 18.36
CA ILE A 136 -0.42 -8.88 17.40
C ILE A 136 -1.33 -8.74 16.17
N ALA A 137 -0.75 -8.27 15.07
CA ALA A 137 -1.42 -8.24 13.78
C ALA A 137 -1.44 -9.62 13.13
N VAL A 138 -2.62 -10.08 12.71
CA VAL A 138 -2.79 -11.37 12.02
C VAL A 138 -3.55 -11.12 10.71
N PRO A 139 -2.86 -10.66 9.65
CA PRO A 139 -3.52 -10.19 8.43
C PRO A 139 -4.37 -11.24 7.72
N ASP A 140 -4.04 -12.52 7.88
CA ASP A 140 -4.70 -13.66 7.23
C ASP A 140 -5.52 -14.54 8.21
N LEU A 141 -5.94 -14.02 9.38
CA LEU A 141 -6.76 -14.78 10.34
C LEU A 141 -8.09 -15.30 9.73
N HIS A 142 -8.54 -14.68 8.64
CA HIS A 142 -9.73 -15.03 7.86
C HIS A 142 -9.36 -15.83 6.59
N ALA A 143 -8.36 -16.72 6.70
CA ALA A 143 -7.77 -17.39 5.55
C ALA A 143 -8.78 -18.18 4.71
N ALA A 144 -9.75 -18.82 5.38
CA ALA A 144 -10.85 -19.50 4.71
C ALA A 144 -11.59 -18.59 3.71
N HIS A 145 -11.93 -17.35 4.11
CA HIS A 145 -12.60 -16.38 3.23
C HIS A 145 -11.72 -15.99 2.04
N ILE A 146 -10.44 -15.65 2.29
CA ILE A 146 -9.50 -15.25 1.23
C ILE A 146 -9.39 -16.34 0.18
N SER A 147 -9.26 -17.60 0.62
CA SER A 147 -9.14 -18.76 -0.26
C SER A 147 -10.42 -19.03 -1.07
N ALA A 148 -11.59 -18.73 -0.51
CA ALA A 148 -12.89 -18.94 -1.14
C ALA A 148 -13.23 -17.85 -2.16
N THR A 149 -12.67 -16.64 -2.03
CA THR A 149 -13.03 -15.50 -2.90
C THR A 149 -12.67 -15.74 -4.36
N THR A 150 -11.47 -16.27 -4.64
CA THR A 150 -11.01 -16.54 -6.01
C THR A 150 -10.10 -17.75 -6.06
N SER A 151 -10.08 -18.47 -7.19
CA SER A 151 -9.12 -19.57 -7.41
C SER A 151 -7.67 -19.09 -7.32
N ALA A 152 -7.37 -17.89 -7.82
CA ALA A 152 -6.03 -17.30 -7.75
C ALA A 152 -5.54 -17.10 -6.31
N ASN A 153 -6.42 -16.66 -5.39
CA ASN A 153 -6.09 -16.55 -3.98
C ASN A 153 -5.79 -17.92 -3.35
N ARG A 154 -6.60 -18.93 -3.67
CA ARG A 154 -6.37 -20.30 -3.20
C ARG A 154 -5.03 -20.85 -3.70
N ASP A 155 -4.72 -20.63 -4.97
CA ASP A 155 -3.44 -21.06 -5.56
C ASP A 155 -2.27 -20.33 -4.90
N ALA A 156 -2.39 -19.02 -4.66
CA ALA A 156 -1.38 -18.24 -3.94
C ALA A 156 -1.20 -18.72 -2.49
N MET A 157 -2.27 -19.06 -1.76
CA MET A 157 -2.19 -19.65 -0.42
C MET A 157 -1.51 -21.01 -0.42
N ASN A 158 -1.79 -21.85 -1.41
CA ASN A 158 -1.10 -23.12 -1.58
C ASN A 158 0.40 -22.93 -1.82
N LEU A 159 0.79 -21.90 -2.58
CA LEU A 159 2.21 -21.54 -2.76
C LEU A 159 2.83 -21.01 -1.46
N VAL A 160 2.14 -20.15 -0.71
CA VAL A 160 2.60 -19.68 0.62
C VAL A 160 2.84 -20.87 1.55
N LYS A 161 1.90 -21.83 1.61
CA LYS A 161 2.05 -23.04 2.43
C LYS A 161 3.21 -23.92 1.94
N LYS A 162 3.36 -24.10 0.62
CA LYS A 162 4.47 -24.86 0.00
C LYS A 162 5.84 -24.27 0.38
N TYR A 163 5.94 -22.95 0.48
CA TYR A 163 7.18 -22.24 0.77
C TYR A 163 7.22 -21.64 2.18
N SER A 164 6.39 -22.08 3.13
CA SER A 164 6.19 -21.41 4.43
C SER A 164 7.51 -21.13 5.17
N ARG A 165 8.34 -22.17 5.33
CA ARG A 165 9.64 -22.07 5.98
C ARG A 165 10.61 -21.16 5.22
N TYR A 166 10.62 -21.23 3.88
CA TYR A 166 11.46 -20.36 3.05
C TYR A 166 11.04 -18.89 3.17
N LEU A 167 9.74 -18.62 3.11
CA LEU A 167 9.16 -17.28 3.25
C LEU A 167 9.39 -16.71 4.66
N TYR A 168 9.33 -17.55 5.70
CA TYR A 168 9.64 -17.13 7.07
C TYR A 168 11.07 -16.56 7.15
N TYR A 169 12.09 -17.32 6.73
CA TYR A 169 13.47 -16.83 6.80
C TYR A 169 13.74 -15.68 5.83
N LEU A 170 13.02 -15.64 4.70
CA LEU A 170 13.08 -14.50 3.79
C LEU A 170 12.60 -13.21 4.49
N LEU A 171 11.57 -13.30 5.34
CA LEU A 171 11.05 -12.18 6.12
C LEU A 171 11.84 -11.87 7.39
N ASP A 172 12.37 -12.87 8.10
CA ASP A 172 12.99 -12.75 9.45
C ASP A 172 14.21 -11.81 9.50
N LYS A 173 14.94 -11.62 8.38
CA LYS A 173 16.13 -10.74 8.25
C LYS A 173 17.23 -10.94 9.32
N SER A 174 17.12 -11.92 10.21
CA SER A 174 18.13 -12.22 11.21
C SER A 174 19.39 -12.79 10.54
N PRO A 175 20.59 -12.65 11.14
CA PRO A 175 21.81 -13.21 10.56
C PRO A 175 21.73 -14.74 10.32
N GLY A 176 21.02 -15.48 11.17
CA GLY A 176 20.82 -16.93 11.02
C GLY A 176 19.83 -17.31 9.91
N ALA A 177 18.96 -16.39 9.50
CA ALA A 177 18.00 -16.62 8.44
C ALA A 177 18.68 -16.82 7.07
N GLN A 178 19.74 -16.05 6.78
CA GLN A 178 20.48 -16.20 5.51
C GLN A 178 21.16 -17.57 5.40
N GLN A 179 21.73 -18.08 6.50
CA GLN A 179 22.31 -19.42 6.53
C GLN A 179 21.22 -20.48 6.26
N SER A 180 20.05 -20.34 6.89
CA SER A 180 18.92 -21.26 6.68
C SER A 180 18.41 -21.23 5.23
N LEU A 181 18.36 -20.05 4.60
CA LEU A 181 18.02 -19.89 3.17
C LEU A 181 19.02 -20.63 2.27
N ASP A 182 20.31 -20.45 2.53
CA ASP A 182 21.37 -21.12 1.77
C ASP A 182 21.32 -22.65 1.94
N GLU A 183 21.03 -23.15 3.14
CA GLU A 183 20.84 -24.58 3.41
C GLU A 183 19.62 -25.15 2.68
N MET A 184 18.48 -24.43 2.66
CA MET A 184 17.29 -24.84 1.93
C MET A 184 17.51 -24.83 0.41
N ASP A 185 18.22 -23.83 -0.11
CA ASP A 185 18.58 -23.76 -1.53
C ASP A 185 19.50 -24.92 -1.93
N ASN A 186 20.49 -25.24 -1.10
CA ASN A 186 21.35 -26.40 -1.32
C ASN A 186 20.59 -27.72 -1.28
N THR A 187 19.69 -27.88 -0.30
CA THR A 187 18.85 -29.07 -0.17
C THR A 187 17.90 -29.24 -1.36
N TRP A 188 17.31 -28.13 -1.83
CA TRP A 188 16.47 -28.15 -3.04
C TRP A 188 17.29 -28.49 -4.29
N MET A 189 18.48 -27.92 -4.47
CA MET A 189 19.37 -28.26 -5.59
C MET A 189 19.82 -29.73 -5.52
N ASP A 190 20.10 -30.26 -4.32
CA ASP A 190 20.40 -31.68 -4.10
C ASP A 190 19.24 -32.57 -4.56
N SER A 191 18.00 -32.19 -4.28
CA SER A 191 16.81 -32.92 -4.71
C SER A 191 16.62 -32.98 -6.24
N LEU A 192 17.19 -32.01 -6.97
CA LEU A 192 17.20 -31.98 -8.43
C LEU A 192 18.38 -32.76 -9.04
N GLY A 193 19.25 -33.35 -8.22
CA GLY A 193 20.47 -34.01 -8.68
C GLY A 193 21.55 -33.04 -9.17
N MET A 194 21.49 -31.76 -8.78
CA MET A 194 22.52 -30.79 -9.17
C MET A 194 23.86 -31.09 -8.47
N PRO A 195 24.99 -31.02 -9.20
CA PRO A 195 26.32 -31.21 -8.62
C PRO A 195 26.55 -30.35 -7.37
N LYS A 196 27.17 -30.92 -6.34
CA LYS A 196 27.49 -30.24 -5.07
C LYS A 196 28.67 -29.27 -5.17
N LEU A 197 29.26 -29.10 -6.35
CA LEU A 197 30.38 -28.18 -6.54
C LEU A 197 29.88 -26.75 -6.37
N ASP A 198 30.35 -26.08 -5.31
CA ASP A 198 29.98 -24.71 -4.92
C ASP A 198 29.99 -23.71 -6.08
N LEU A 199 31.02 -23.75 -6.92
CA LEU A 199 31.16 -22.87 -8.09
C LEU A 199 30.00 -23.07 -9.06
N TYR A 200 29.60 -24.32 -9.29
CA TYR A 200 28.52 -24.66 -10.21
C TYR A 200 27.16 -24.15 -9.71
N ARG A 201 26.90 -24.31 -8.40
CA ARG A 201 25.66 -23.81 -7.77
C ARG A 201 25.62 -22.30 -7.76
N ARG A 202 26.73 -21.64 -7.40
CA ARG A 202 26.82 -20.16 -7.41
C ARG A 202 26.64 -19.62 -8.83
N ASP A 203 27.39 -20.14 -9.80
CA ASP A 203 27.29 -19.71 -11.19
C ASP A 203 25.87 -19.92 -11.72
N PHE A 204 25.25 -21.05 -11.39
CA PHE A 204 23.88 -21.35 -11.79
C PHE A 204 22.87 -20.36 -11.20
N MET A 205 22.95 -20.07 -9.90
CA MET A 205 22.08 -19.10 -9.21
C MET A 205 22.33 -17.65 -9.63
N ASN A 206 23.52 -17.35 -10.17
CA ASN A 206 23.92 -16.03 -10.66
C ASN A 206 23.66 -15.87 -12.18
N SER A 207 23.51 -16.96 -12.93
CA SER A 207 23.36 -16.92 -14.39
C SER A 207 21.93 -16.58 -14.83
N ASN A 208 21.65 -15.29 -15.09
CA ASN A 208 20.42 -14.89 -15.78
C ASN A 208 20.51 -15.13 -17.30
N ASN A 209 19.75 -16.13 -17.78
CA ASN A 209 19.08 -16.38 -19.08
C ASN A 209 19.58 -15.80 -20.42
N THR A 210 20.69 -15.07 -20.50
CA THR A 210 21.27 -14.67 -21.80
C THR A 210 22.16 -15.78 -22.34
N ILE A 211 21.55 -16.97 -22.55
CA ILE A 211 21.88 -17.77 -23.74
C ILE A 211 21.17 -17.08 -24.90
N THR A 212 21.45 -15.80 -25.12
CA THR A 212 21.24 -15.22 -26.44
C THR A 212 22.13 -16.05 -27.33
N THR A 213 21.53 -16.66 -28.33
CA THR A 213 22.13 -17.26 -29.51
C THR A 213 22.95 -16.21 -30.27
N SER A 214 23.94 -15.57 -29.64
CA SER A 214 25.02 -14.83 -30.29
C SER A 214 25.98 -15.83 -30.92
N SER A 215 25.43 -16.74 -31.72
CA SER A 215 26.15 -17.68 -32.57
C SER A 215 26.74 -17.00 -33.80
N GLN A 216 27.07 -15.70 -33.73
CA GLN A 216 27.65 -14.95 -34.85
C GLN A 216 28.78 -13.98 -34.49
N SER A 217 29.14 -13.78 -33.22
CA SER A 217 30.42 -13.14 -32.93
C SER A 217 31.51 -14.21 -33.08
N ASN A 218 32.22 -14.19 -34.21
CA ASN A 218 33.40 -15.03 -34.51
C ASN A 218 34.61 -14.78 -33.58
N ASP A 219 34.41 -14.16 -32.42
CA ASP A 219 35.46 -13.96 -31.43
C ASP A 219 35.76 -15.30 -30.74
N ARG A 220 36.78 -15.96 -31.27
CA ARG A 220 37.35 -17.26 -30.86
C ARG A 220 37.96 -17.28 -29.44
N ASN A 221 37.72 -16.27 -28.59
CA ASN A 221 38.44 -16.10 -27.33
C ASN A 221 37.58 -16.15 -26.05
N ASP A 222 36.27 -16.36 -26.13
CA ASP A 222 35.43 -16.53 -24.93
C ASP A 222 35.39 -18.01 -24.49
N ASP A 223 36.59 -18.53 -24.22
CA ASP A 223 36.83 -19.87 -23.68
C ASP A 223 36.66 -19.86 -22.16
N ASN A 224 35.40 -19.81 -21.70
CA ASN A 224 35.08 -20.41 -20.40
C ASN A 224 34.26 -21.68 -20.61
N PRO A 225 34.86 -22.79 -21.11
CA PRO A 225 34.20 -24.07 -21.09
C PRO A 225 33.90 -24.39 -19.63
N CYS A 226 32.68 -24.87 -19.36
CA CYS A 226 32.36 -25.55 -18.10
C CYS A 226 33.54 -26.45 -17.71
N ILE A 227 33.96 -26.47 -16.44
CA ILE A 227 35.09 -27.25 -15.93
C ILE A 227 35.09 -28.71 -16.46
N ILE A 228 33.90 -29.29 -16.66
CA ILE A 228 33.72 -30.61 -17.28
C ILE A 228 34.25 -30.62 -18.72
N GLN A 229 33.97 -29.60 -19.51
CA GLN A 229 34.46 -29.45 -20.87
C GLN A 229 35.98 -29.17 -20.92
N GLN A 230 36.56 -28.45 -19.95
CA GLN A 230 38.03 -28.32 -19.82
C GLN A 230 38.69 -29.65 -19.45
N MET A 231 38.20 -30.36 -18.43
CA MET A 231 38.70 -31.69 -18.05
C MET A 231 38.60 -32.69 -19.22
N MET A 232 37.49 -32.68 -19.94
CA MET A 232 37.26 -33.58 -21.07
C MET A 232 38.13 -33.24 -22.29
N THR A 233 38.40 -31.95 -22.53
CA THR A 233 39.31 -31.51 -23.60
C THR A 233 40.76 -31.92 -23.29
N LEU A 234 41.19 -31.77 -22.03
CA LEU A 234 42.51 -32.21 -21.57
C LEU A 234 42.69 -33.73 -21.67
N MET A 235 41.65 -34.51 -21.39
CA MET A 235 41.69 -35.96 -21.62
C MET A 235 41.82 -36.29 -23.10
N HIS A 236 41.11 -35.60 -23.99
CA HIS A 236 41.21 -35.85 -25.43
C HIS A 236 42.59 -35.49 -26.02
N GLN A 237 43.20 -34.40 -25.55
CA GLN A 237 44.55 -34.00 -25.96
C GLN A 237 45.61 -35.05 -25.57
N ARG A 238 45.57 -35.57 -24.34
CA ARG A 238 46.53 -36.59 -23.89
C ARG A 238 46.44 -37.91 -24.67
N TYR A 239 45.25 -38.30 -25.13
CA TYR A 239 45.09 -39.53 -25.93
C TYR A 239 45.55 -39.36 -27.39
N SER A 240 45.56 -38.13 -27.93
CA SER A 240 45.97 -37.88 -29.32
C SER A 240 47.49 -37.82 -29.51
N GLU A 241 48.26 -37.53 -28.46
CA GLU A 241 49.72 -37.33 -28.57
C GLU A 241 50.51 -38.65 -28.48
N ASP A 242 49.90 -39.72 -27.96
CA ASP A 242 50.65 -40.92 -27.52
C ASP A 242 50.73 -42.07 -28.56
N LYS A 243 50.11 -41.95 -29.74
CA LYS A 243 50.05 -43.08 -30.71
C LYS A 243 50.17 -42.66 -32.17
N ALA A 244 51.40 -42.49 -32.63
CA ALA A 244 51.72 -42.24 -34.04
C ALA A 244 52.26 -43.45 -34.83
N ASP A 245 52.49 -44.64 -34.24
CA ASP A 245 53.41 -45.60 -34.89
C ASP A 245 52.92 -47.05 -35.15
N HIS A 246 51.69 -47.48 -34.87
CA HIS A 246 51.30 -48.90 -35.07
C HIS A 246 50.00 -49.12 -35.87
N GLY A 247 50.18 -49.55 -37.13
CA GLY A 247 49.58 -50.74 -37.74
C GLY A 247 48.08 -50.86 -38.04
N ASP A 248 47.16 -50.24 -37.29
CA ASP A 248 45.72 -50.52 -37.42
C ASP A 248 44.84 -49.26 -37.44
N GLN A 249 45.05 -48.47 -38.49
CA GLN A 249 44.50 -47.12 -38.65
C GLN A 249 42.96 -47.08 -38.68
N LEU A 250 42.29 -48.15 -39.11
CA LEU A 250 40.83 -48.20 -39.22
C LEU A 250 40.15 -48.45 -37.86
N GLN A 251 40.65 -49.39 -37.06
CA GLN A 251 40.10 -49.68 -35.74
C GLN A 251 40.26 -48.48 -34.79
N TYR A 252 41.41 -47.81 -34.86
CA TYR A 252 41.64 -46.57 -34.13
C TYR A 252 40.66 -45.46 -34.54
N ARG A 253 40.44 -45.25 -35.85
CA ARG A 253 39.49 -44.25 -36.35
C ARG A 253 38.06 -44.52 -35.89
N LEU A 254 37.61 -45.78 -35.89
CA LEU A 254 36.28 -46.17 -35.41
C LEU A 254 36.13 -45.91 -33.90
N MET A 255 37.15 -46.26 -33.10
CA MET A 255 37.16 -46.01 -31.67
C MET A 255 37.10 -44.51 -31.35
N VAL A 256 37.86 -43.67 -32.06
CA VAL A 256 37.84 -42.21 -31.88
C VAL A 256 36.48 -41.62 -32.25
N GLU A 257 35.84 -42.06 -33.33
CA GLU A 257 34.49 -41.59 -33.69
C GLU A 257 33.43 -42.06 -32.70
N LEU A 258 33.48 -43.30 -32.20
CA LEU A 258 32.58 -43.77 -31.14
C LEU A 258 32.74 -42.94 -29.87
N GLN A 259 33.98 -42.67 -29.44
CA GLN A 259 34.26 -41.83 -28.27
C GLN A 259 33.77 -40.39 -28.48
N ARG A 260 33.91 -39.85 -29.69
CA ARG A 260 33.38 -38.52 -30.06
C ARG A 260 31.85 -38.48 -30.02
N LEU A 261 31.18 -39.52 -30.52
CA LEU A 261 29.71 -39.62 -30.47
C LEU A 261 29.20 -39.78 -29.03
N GLU A 262 29.85 -40.61 -28.21
CA GLU A 262 29.55 -40.72 -26.78
C GLU A 262 29.74 -39.39 -26.07
N TRP A 263 30.80 -38.65 -26.39
CA TRP A 263 31.06 -37.31 -25.87
C TRP A 263 29.97 -36.32 -26.28
N GLN A 264 29.57 -36.31 -27.56
CA GLN A 264 28.47 -35.47 -28.04
C GLN A 264 27.16 -35.80 -27.31
N ARG A 265 26.87 -37.09 -27.11
CA ARG A 265 25.70 -37.54 -26.36
C ARG A 265 25.74 -37.05 -24.91
N GLN A 266 26.86 -37.21 -24.20
CA GLN A 266 27.02 -36.73 -22.83
C GLN A 266 26.89 -35.20 -22.73
N ARG A 267 27.47 -34.46 -23.68
CA ARG A 267 27.34 -33.00 -23.74
C ARG A 267 25.89 -32.56 -23.92
N LEU A 268 25.15 -33.19 -24.83
CA LEU A 268 23.73 -32.92 -25.05
C LEU A 268 22.89 -33.27 -23.82
N GLU A 269 23.20 -34.38 -23.16
CA GLU A 269 22.54 -34.79 -21.91
C GLU A 269 22.77 -33.77 -20.79
N CYS A 270 24.02 -33.34 -20.56
CA CYS A 270 24.34 -32.28 -19.59
C CYS A 270 23.65 -30.95 -19.92
N GLN A 271 23.56 -30.59 -21.20
CA GLN A 271 22.87 -29.39 -21.64
C GLN A 271 21.35 -29.49 -21.39
N ARG A 272 20.76 -30.66 -21.66
CA ARG A 272 19.34 -30.93 -21.38
C ARG A 272 19.04 -30.80 -19.87
N GLN A 273 19.86 -31.45 -19.03
CA GLN A 273 19.72 -31.37 -17.57
C GLN A 273 19.87 -29.94 -17.07
N ARG A 274 20.85 -29.18 -17.58
CA ARG A 274 21.02 -27.76 -17.23
C ARG A 274 19.77 -26.92 -17.55
N LEU A 275 19.17 -27.12 -18.73
CA LEU A 275 17.95 -26.42 -19.13
C LEU A 275 16.75 -26.81 -18.25
N GLU A 276 16.67 -28.07 -17.84
CA GLU A 276 15.63 -28.55 -16.92
C GLU A 276 15.79 -27.92 -15.54
N TRP A 277 16.99 -27.93 -14.96
CA TRP A 277 17.27 -27.21 -13.71
C TRP A 277 16.90 -25.74 -13.82
N GLN A 278 17.22 -25.09 -14.95
CA GLN A 278 16.96 -23.66 -15.16
C GLN A 278 15.45 -23.39 -15.18
N ARG A 279 14.67 -24.26 -15.82
CA ARG A 279 13.21 -24.20 -15.77
C ARG A 279 12.69 -24.34 -14.34
N HIS A 280 13.23 -25.26 -13.55
CA HIS A 280 12.85 -25.42 -12.14
C HIS A 280 13.21 -24.20 -11.28
N LEU A 281 14.37 -23.59 -11.52
CA LEU A 281 14.78 -22.37 -10.82
C LEU A 281 13.84 -21.20 -11.12
N GLU A 282 13.55 -20.95 -12.40
CA GLU A 282 12.63 -19.88 -12.82
C GLU A 282 11.20 -20.12 -12.32
N GLN A 283 10.75 -21.38 -12.31
CA GLN A 283 9.47 -21.73 -11.71
C GLN A 283 9.46 -21.42 -10.21
N ARG A 284 10.43 -21.95 -9.45
CA ARG A 284 10.53 -21.72 -7.99
C ARG A 284 10.59 -20.23 -7.66
N LYS A 285 11.40 -19.47 -8.41
CA LYS A 285 11.50 -18.02 -8.31
C LYS A 285 10.15 -17.33 -8.52
N THR A 286 9.44 -17.70 -9.57
CA THR A 286 8.12 -17.13 -9.89
C THR A 286 7.12 -17.43 -8.78
N GLU A 287 7.09 -18.66 -8.28
CA GLU A 287 6.18 -19.07 -7.21
C GLU A 287 6.47 -18.37 -5.88
N ILE A 288 7.75 -18.21 -5.49
CA ILE A 288 8.15 -17.44 -4.29
C ILE A 288 7.77 -15.97 -4.46
N THR A 289 8.03 -15.38 -5.64
CA THR A 289 7.66 -13.99 -5.94
C THR A 289 6.16 -13.77 -5.83
N GLN A 290 5.35 -14.67 -6.38
CA GLN A 290 3.89 -14.63 -6.26
C GLN A 290 3.44 -14.73 -4.80
N SER A 291 4.06 -15.63 -4.03
CA SER A 291 3.75 -15.81 -2.60
C SER A 291 4.07 -14.54 -1.78
N MET A 292 5.25 -13.94 -2.00
CA MET A 292 5.64 -12.68 -1.34
C MET A 292 4.70 -11.53 -1.68
N LYS A 293 4.35 -11.36 -2.97
CA LYS A 293 3.40 -10.32 -3.40
C LYS A 293 1.99 -10.54 -2.82
N PHE A 294 1.59 -11.80 -2.65
CA PHE A 294 0.32 -12.14 -2.01
C PHE A 294 0.32 -11.83 -0.51
N LEU A 295 1.40 -12.17 0.22
CA LEU A 295 1.54 -11.75 1.63
C LEU A 295 1.53 -10.22 1.75
N GLN A 296 2.23 -9.51 0.87
CA GLN A 296 2.22 -8.05 0.80
C GLN A 296 0.80 -7.50 0.60
N SER A 297 0.03 -8.06 -0.33
CA SER A 297 -1.33 -7.57 -0.62
C SER A 297 -2.30 -7.81 0.54
N ILE A 298 -2.16 -8.93 1.28
CA ILE A 298 -2.95 -9.18 2.50
C ILE A 298 -2.59 -8.16 3.59
N MET A 299 -1.30 -7.87 3.80
CA MET A 299 -0.85 -6.85 4.76
C MET A 299 -1.37 -5.46 4.38
N GLU A 300 -1.36 -5.12 3.09
CA GLU A 300 -1.95 -3.88 2.58
C GLU A 300 -3.47 -3.84 2.78
N ASP A 301 -4.20 -4.95 2.56
CA ASP A 301 -5.64 -5.00 2.84
C ASP A 301 -5.94 -4.78 4.32
N TRP A 302 -5.27 -5.54 5.20
CA TRP A 302 -5.41 -5.46 6.64
C TRP A 302 -5.14 -4.03 7.14
N SER A 303 -3.98 -3.47 6.81
CA SER A 303 -3.58 -2.13 7.26
C SER A 303 -4.43 -1.00 6.67
N ASN A 304 -5.19 -1.23 5.60
CA ASN A 304 -6.15 -0.28 5.06
C ASN A 304 -7.51 -0.32 5.77
N ARG A 305 -7.77 -1.22 6.71
CA ARG A 305 -9.07 -1.24 7.41
C ARG A 305 -9.17 -0.18 8.49
N THR A 306 -10.32 0.46 8.55
CA THR A 306 -10.55 1.64 9.38
C THR A 306 -10.31 1.40 10.88
N TRP A 307 -10.72 0.25 11.43
CA TRP A 307 -10.48 -0.11 12.83
C TRP A 307 -9.03 -0.53 13.09
N VAL A 308 -8.47 -1.37 12.21
CA VAL A 308 -7.06 -1.77 12.22
C VAL A 308 -6.11 -0.57 12.24
N ILE A 309 -6.45 0.50 11.53
CA ILE A 309 -5.69 1.76 11.55
C ILE A 309 -5.53 2.27 12.98
N SER A 310 -6.60 2.34 13.75
CA SER A 310 -6.51 2.76 15.15
C SER A 310 -5.63 1.83 15.99
N GLU A 311 -5.76 0.52 15.80
CA GLU A 311 -5.06 -0.50 16.58
C GLU A 311 -3.53 -0.42 16.42
N TYR A 312 -3.03 -0.39 15.18
CA TYR A 312 -1.58 -0.29 14.98
C TYR A 312 -1.04 1.11 15.35
N HIS A 313 -1.84 2.18 15.25
CA HIS A 313 -1.42 3.50 15.73
C HIS A 313 -1.33 3.58 17.25
N LEU A 314 -2.18 2.85 17.99
CA LEU A 314 -2.08 2.72 19.44
C LEU A 314 -0.84 1.89 19.81
N ALA A 315 -0.57 0.79 19.09
CA ALA A 315 0.67 0.02 19.25
C ALA A 315 1.91 0.91 19.07
N ARG A 316 1.92 1.72 18.01
CA ARG A 316 2.97 2.72 17.74
C ARG A 316 3.16 3.70 18.89
N ARG A 317 2.08 4.29 19.39
CA ARG A 317 2.15 5.31 20.46
C ARG A 317 2.64 4.75 21.79
N ARG A 318 2.29 3.50 22.11
CA ARG A 318 2.59 2.92 23.42
C ARG A 318 3.99 2.34 23.50
N ARG A 319 4.33 1.42 22.59
CA ARG A 319 5.58 0.64 22.67
C ARG A 319 6.52 0.87 21.49
N GLY A 320 6.06 1.53 20.43
CA GLY A 320 6.88 1.70 19.22
C GLY A 320 7.08 0.40 18.45
N THR A 321 6.39 -0.69 18.80
CA THR A 321 6.54 -2.02 18.19
C THR A 321 5.17 -2.65 17.90
N LEU A 322 5.06 -3.33 16.77
CA LEU A 322 3.92 -4.16 16.39
C LEU A 322 4.42 -5.57 16.09
N LYS A 323 3.86 -6.60 16.75
CA LYS A 323 4.11 -7.98 16.35
C LYS A 323 3.16 -8.35 15.22
N PHE A 324 3.60 -9.17 14.27
CA PHE A 324 2.72 -9.70 13.24
C PHE A 324 3.03 -11.16 12.90
N TRP A 325 1.99 -11.89 12.51
CA TRP A 325 2.07 -13.29 12.12
C TRP A 325 1.13 -13.58 10.96
N TYR A 326 1.53 -14.50 10.09
CA TYR A 326 0.65 -15.07 9.07
C TYR A 326 0.32 -16.50 9.44
N ASN A 327 -0.95 -16.79 9.67
CA ASN A 327 -1.43 -18.13 9.97
C ASN A 327 -1.07 -19.14 8.88
N GLN A 328 -0.99 -18.72 7.62
CA GLN A 328 -0.55 -19.57 6.51
C GLN A 328 0.92 -19.99 6.61
N LEU A 329 1.76 -19.27 7.36
CA LEU A 329 3.14 -19.67 7.61
C LEU A 329 3.26 -20.70 8.74
N SER A 330 2.28 -20.80 9.65
CA SER A 330 2.36 -21.77 10.75
C SER A 330 2.41 -23.21 10.25
N CYS A 331 3.55 -23.86 10.52
CA CYS A 331 3.85 -25.26 10.30
C CYS A 331 4.72 -25.78 11.46
N PRO A 332 4.74 -27.10 11.75
CA PRO A 332 5.44 -27.64 12.91
C PRO A 332 6.94 -27.29 12.96
N GLU A 333 7.59 -27.13 11.80
CA GLU A 333 8.99 -26.77 11.67
C GLU A 333 9.29 -25.33 12.15
N LEU A 334 8.27 -24.49 12.24
CA LEU A 334 8.38 -23.11 12.73
C LEU A 334 7.87 -22.97 14.18
N ASN A 335 7.52 -24.07 14.86
CA ASN A 335 7.23 -24.02 16.30
C ASN A 335 8.50 -23.62 17.06
N GLY A 336 8.40 -22.64 17.95
CA GLY A 336 9.56 -22.10 18.68
C GLY A 336 10.18 -20.85 18.05
N TYR A 337 9.78 -20.49 16.84
CA TYR A 337 10.28 -19.28 16.18
C TYR A 337 9.53 -18.04 16.65
N PRO A 338 10.20 -16.87 16.74
CA PRO A 338 9.57 -15.62 17.12
C PRO A 338 8.56 -15.16 16.07
N PHE A 339 7.51 -14.46 16.50
CA PHE A 339 6.69 -13.69 15.55
C PHE A 339 7.50 -12.52 15.01
N PHE A 340 7.18 -12.08 13.79
CA PHE A 340 7.84 -10.92 13.21
C PHE A 340 7.55 -9.65 14.00
N GLU A 341 8.53 -8.75 14.07
CA GLU A 341 8.40 -7.50 14.80
C GLU A 341 8.64 -6.31 13.86
N TYR A 342 7.68 -5.40 13.83
CA TYR A 342 7.78 -4.13 13.13
C TYR A 342 8.01 -3.01 14.16
N ASN A 343 9.24 -2.50 14.19
CA ASN A 343 9.61 -1.37 15.04
C ASN A 343 9.38 -0.05 14.29
N PHE A 344 8.45 0.78 14.76
CA PHE A 344 8.08 2.04 14.11
C PHE A 344 9.20 3.09 14.14
N ASP A 345 10.08 3.07 15.14
CA ASP A 345 11.17 4.04 15.32
C ASP A 345 12.34 3.77 14.38
N ASN A 346 12.65 2.49 14.11
CA ASN A 346 13.71 2.08 13.18
C ASN A 346 13.47 2.59 11.75
N TYR A 347 12.23 2.95 11.41
CA TYR A 347 11.85 3.40 10.08
C TYR A 347 11.49 4.89 10.00
N ALA A 348 11.63 5.65 11.08
CA ALA A 348 11.30 7.08 11.13
C ALA A 348 12.24 7.95 10.30
N LYS A 349 13.45 7.47 10.00
CA LYS A 349 14.38 8.13 9.06
C LYS A 349 14.55 7.21 7.86
N PRO A 350 14.00 7.55 6.68
CA PRO A 350 14.51 6.92 5.46
C PRO A 350 16.00 7.20 5.46
N GLN A 351 16.84 6.17 5.62
CA GLN A 351 18.22 6.35 5.23
C GLN A 351 18.15 6.74 3.76
N PRO A 352 18.65 7.94 3.38
CA PRO A 352 18.62 8.33 1.98
C PRO A 352 19.43 7.28 1.23
N VAL A 353 18.73 6.36 0.58
CA VAL A 353 19.34 5.38 -0.34
C VAL A 353 19.90 6.12 -1.56
N TYR A 354 19.52 7.39 -1.72
CA TYR A 354 20.10 8.35 -2.64
C TYR A 354 21.31 9.04 -2.00
N SER A 355 22.44 8.35 -1.95
CA SER A 355 23.70 9.07 -2.15
C SER A 355 23.75 9.47 -3.63
N ASP A 356 23.70 10.77 -3.93
CA ASP A 356 23.88 11.39 -5.25
C ASP A 356 25.30 11.14 -5.84
N HIS A 357 25.84 9.94 -5.68
CA HIS A 357 27.10 9.58 -6.27
C HIS A 357 26.85 9.15 -7.73
N PRO A 358 27.45 9.84 -8.72
CA PRO A 358 27.33 9.50 -10.15
C PRO A 358 27.80 8.07 -10.50
N ILE A 359 28.40 7.35 -9.55
CA ILE A 359 28.74 5.92 -9.65
C ILE A 359 27.48 5.03 -9.71
N PHE A 360 26.34 5.45 -9.15
CA PHE A 360 25.12 4.65 -9.14
C PHE A 360 24.49 4.52 -10.54
N LEU A 361 24.55 5.58 -11.36
CA LEU A 361 24.08 5.57 -12.75
C LEU A 361 24.95 4.67 -13.66
N GLN A 362 26.25 4.56 -13.38
CA GLN A 362 27.14 3.65 -14.10
C GLN A 362 26.93 2.18 -13.68
N MET A 363 26.50 1.92 -12.44
CA MET A 363 26.02 0.59 -12.01
C MET A 363 24.62 0.25 -12.56
N LEU A 364 23.78 1.26 -12.84
CA LEU A 364 22.46 1.09 -13.44
C LEU A 364 22.52 0.61 -14.90
N GLN A 365 23.60 0.88 -15.65
CA GLN A 365 23.76 0.35 -17.01
C GLN A 365 24.28 -1.09 -17.07
N GLN A 366 24.72 -1.68 -15.94
CA GLN A 366 24.99 -3.12 -15.83
C GLN A 366 23.75 -3.94 -15.38
N HIS A 367 22.55 -3.33 -15.36
CA HIS A 367 21.33 -3.88 -14.72
C HIS A 367 20.61 -5.05 -15.40
N HIS A 368 21.16 -5.68 -16.44
CA HIS A 368 20.50 -6.85 -17.04
C HIS A 368 20.78 -8.20 -16.35
N ARG A 369 21.58 -8.22 -15.26
CA ARG A 369 21.91 -9.45 -14.53
C ARG A 369 21.79 -9.26 -13.02
N LYS A 370 20.59 -9.44 -12.46
CA LYS A 370 20.39 -9.52 -11.01
C LYS A 370 20.46 -10.98 -10.58
N ASP A 371 21.41 -11.35 -9.74
CA ASP A 371 21.52 -12.70 -9.17
C ASP A 371 20.22 -13.11 -8.44
N TYR A 372 19.90 -14.41 -8.38
CA TYR A 372 18.70 -14.92 -7.71
C TYR A 372 18.59 -14.40 -6.25
N LYS A 373 19.69 -14.46 -5.49
CA LYS A 373 19.74 -13.97 -4.10
C LYS A 373 19.43 -12.48 -4.01
N ARG A 374 19.97 -11.67 -4.93
CA ARG A 374 19.70 -10.24 -5.00
C ARG A 374 18.21 -9.98 -5.26
N GLN A 375 17.58 -10.74 -6.15
CA GLN A 375 16.14 -10.62 -6.43
C GLN A 375 15.29 -10.98 -5.20
N MET A 376 15.64 -12.03 -4.45
CA MET A 376 14.94 -12.38 -3.21
C MET A 376 15.10 -11.28 -2.14
N ALA A 377 16.30 -10.69 -2.02
CA ALA A 377 16.53 -9.55 -1.14
C ALA A 377 15.72 -8.31 -1.57
N GLU A 378 15.64 -8.03 -2.87
CA GLU A 378 14.82 -6.94 -3.43
C GLU A 378 13.34 -7.14 -3.13
N LEU A 379 12.78 -8.35 -3.33
CA LEU A 379 11.39 -8.67 -2.97
C LEU A 379 11.10 -8.48 -1.48
N THR A 380 12.05 -8.86 -0.63
CA THR A 380 11.94 -8.66 0.82
C THR A 380 11.93 -7.16 1.15
N ASN A 381 12.79 -6.37 0.52
CA ASN A 381 12.81 -4.92 0.71
C ASN A 381 11.54 -4.27 0.19
N GLU A 382 11.02 -4.68 -0.96
CA GLU A 382 9.72 -4.22 -1.49
C GLU A 382 8.58 -4.48 -0.50
N PHE A 383 8.53 -5.65 0.12
CA PHE A 383 7.55 -5.99 1.15
C PHE A 383 7.64 -5.03 2.35
N TYR A 384 8.85 -4.85 2.92
CA TYR A 384 9.05 -3.98 4.08
C TYR A 384 8.85 -2.50 3.76
N ASP A 385 9.20 -2.06 2.56
CA ASP A 385 8.92 -0.70 2.10
C ASP A 385 7.42 -0.49 1.88
N SER A 386 6.68 -1.52 1.44
CA SER A 386 5.22 -1.46 1.45
C SER A 386 4.67 -1.34 2.87
N MET A 387 5.10 -2.20 3.79
CA MET A 387 4.71 -2.12 5.21
C MET A 387 5.00 -0.75 5.81
N ARG A 388 6.20 -0.19 5.59
CA ARG A 388 6.57 1.16 6.07
C ARG A 388 5.62 2.22 5.52
N ARG A 389 5.33 2.15 4.23
CA ARG A 389 4.40 3.08 3.58
C ARG A 389 2.99 2.99 4.17
N GLN A 390 2.50 1.79 4.46
CA GLN A 390 1.17 1.60 5.04
C GLN A 390 1.11 2.00 6.53
N LEU A 391 2.10 1.61 7.34
CA LEU A 391 2.02 1.74 8.80
C LEU A 391 2.53 3.06 9.35
N THR A 392 3.46 3.72 8.64
CA THR A 392 4.17 4.89 9.19
C THR A 392 3.97 6.15 8.35
N SER A 393 3.98 6.04 7.03
CA SER A 393 4.06 7.20 6.14
C SER A 393 2.74 7.86 5.77
N ARG A 394 1.58 7.29 6.14
CA ARG A 394 0.27 7.83 5.76
C ARG A 394 -0.12 9.06 6.58
N THR A 395 -0.55 10.10 5.88
CA THR A 395 -1.21 11.29 6.42
C THR A 395 -2.62 10.96 6.92
N VAL A 396 -3.18 11.80 7.79
CA VAL A 396 -4.56 11.66 8.29
C VAL A 396 -5.57 11.59 7.14
N LEU A 397 -5.34 12.41 6.11
CA LEU A 397 -6.15 12.42 4.90
C LEU A 397 -6.10 11.07 4.16
N GLU A 398 -4.91 10.50 3.97
CA GLU A 398 -4.74 9.18 3.33
C GLU A 398 -5.44 8.09 4.14
N LEU A 399 -5.25 8.09 5.45
CA LEU A 399 -5.93 7.15 6.34
C LEU A 399 -7.46 7.25 6.18
N ILE A 400 -8.03 8.45 6.19
CA ILE A 400 -9.49 8.60 6.10
C ILE A 400 -10.00 8.25 4.71
N LEU A 401 -9.34 8.69 3.65
CA LEU A 401 -9.89 8.56 2.29
C LEU A 401 -9.56 7.24 1.60
N GLN A 402 -8.47 6.57 1.97
CA GLN A 402 -8.06 5.30 1.36
C GLN A 402 -8.43 4.09 2.21
N SER A 403 -8.91 4.27 3.45
CA SER A 403 -9.30 3.13 4.27
C SER A 403 -10.53 2.38 3.74
N LYS A 404 -10.71 1.15 4.19
CA LYS A 404 -11.91 0.34 3.97
C LYS A 404 -12.71 0.32 5.27
N ALA A 405 -13.94 0.84 5.19
CA ALA A 405 -14.85 0.95 6.32
C ALA A 405 -16.18 0.28 5.95
N SER A 406 -16.81 -0.38 6.92
CA SER A 406 -18.17 -0.90 6.75
C SER A 406 -19.18 0.25 6.61
N ARG A 407 -18.98 1.31 7.40
CA ARG A 407 -19.74 2.56 7.37
C ARG A 407 -18.76 3.73 7.24
N ASN A 408 -19.11 4.73 6.43
CA ASN A 408 -18.21 5.86 6.17
C ASN A 408 -17.94 6.73 7.40
N GLU A 409 -18.87 6.77 8.36
CA GLU A 409 -18.69 7.43 9.65
C GLU A 409 -17.63 6.76 10.54
N ASP A 410 -17.40 5.44 10.41
CA ASP A 410 -16.37 4.72 11.19
C ASP A 410 -14.98 5.33 10.99
N ARG A 411 -14.73 5.89 9.80
CA ARG A 411 -13.47 6.58 9.45
C ARG A 411 -13.20 7.75 10.39
N PHE A 412 -14.24 8.45 10.81
CA PHE A 412 -14.12 9.57 11.74
C PHE A 412 -13.92 9.08 13.16
N TYR A 413 -14.66 8.06 13.60
CA TYR A 413 -14.51 7.49 14.94
C TYR A 413 -13.12 6.91 15.19
N SER A 414 -12.54 6.21 14.21
CA SER A 414 -11.27 5.52 14.43
C SER A 414 -10.04 6.39 14.12
N ILE A 415 -10.09 7.27 13.12
CA ILE A 415 -8.88 7.97 12.64
C ILE A 415 -8.74 9.38 13.21
N ILE A 416 -9.82 10.16 13.36
CA ILE A 416 -9.72 11.54 13.85
C ILE A 416 -9.14 11.62 15.27
N PRO A 417 -9.47 10.72 16.22
CA PRO A 417 -8.82 10.70 17.55
C PRO A 417 -7.31 10.47 17.49
N LEU A 418 -6.80 9.90 16.39
CA LEU A 418 -5.38 9.68 16.16
C LEU A 418 -4.65 10.94 15.65
N ALA A 419 -5.39 11.97 15.25
CA ALA A 419 -4.88 13.22 14.72
C ALA A 419 -5.03 14.35 15.74
N PRO A 420 -3.98 14.70 16.53
CA PRO A 420 -4.08 15.75 17.56
C PRO A 420 -4.65 17.07 17.03
N LYS A 421 -4.27 17.42 15.79
CA LYS A 421 -4.72 18.61 15.06
C LYS A 421 -6.24 18.70 14.90
N TYR A 422 -6.94 17.56 14.73
CA TYR A 422 -8.37 17.53 14.40
C TYR A 422 -9.23 16.87 15.48
N ARG A 423 -8.62 16.36 16.55
CA ARG A 423 -9.32 15.67 17.63
C ARG A 423 -10.44 16.51 18.26
N HIS A 424 -10.27 17.82 18.34
CA HIS A 424 -11.23 18.75 18.95
C HIS A 424 -12.58 18.86 18.22
N TYR A 425 -12.67 18.39 16.97
CA TYR A 425 -13.95 18.32 16.24
C TYR A 425 -14.86 17.20 16.74
N LEU A 426 -14.31 16.22 17.46
CA LEU A 426 -15.05 15.16 18.13
C LEU A 426 -15.21 15.50 19.61
N LYS A 427 -16.08 16.46 19.92
CA LYS A 427 -16.36 16.86 21.31
C LYS A 427 -17.18 15.80 22.05
N ASP A 428 -18.09 15.14 21.35
CA ASP A 428 -18.98 14.12 21.90
C ASP A 428 -19.04 12.91 20.96
N LYS A 429 -19.22 11.72 21.53
CA LYS A 429 -19.33 10.45 20.83
C LYS A 429 -20.56 10.40 19.91
N HIS A 430 -21.64 11.11 20.24
CA HIS A 430 -22.83 11.17 19.37
C HIS A 430 -22.71 12.21 18.25
N SER A 431 -21.63 12.99 18.22
CA SER A 431 -21.50 14.10 17.27
C SER A 431 -21.25 13.65 15.83
N VAL A 432 -20.77 12.43 15.58
CA VAL A 432 -20.48 11.97 14.22
C VAL A 432 -21.74 11.44 13.53
N SER A 433 -22.61 10.73 14.24
CA SER A 433 -23.88 10.26 13.68
C SER A 433 -24.78 11.40 13.19
N SER A 434 -24.72 12.57 13.83
CA SER A 434 -25.46 13.76 13.40
C SER A 434 -24.85 14.48 12.19
N LEU A 435 -23.66 14.08 11.72
CA LEU A 435 -23.01 14.70 10.56
C LEU A 435 -23.60 14.27 9.22
N GLY A 436 -24.42 13.20 9.20
CA GLY A 436 -25.03 12.67 7.99
C GLY A 436 -24.00 12.09 6.99
N ILE A 437 -22.99 11.36 7.49
CA ILE A 437 -21.94 10.78 6.65
C ILE A 437 -22.42 9.42 6.11
N SER A 438 -22.96 9.40 4.91
CA SER A 438 -23.44 8.18 4.24
C SER A 438 -22.46 7.61 3.22
N ASP A 439 -21.68 8.46 2.56
CA ASP A 439 -20.84 8.14 1.40
C ASP A 439 -19.48 8.86 1.42
N MET A 440 -18.59 8.55 0.48
CA MET A 440 -17.28 9.22 0.38
C MET A 440 -17.38 10.70 0.01
N LEU A 441 -18.48 11.13 -0.60
CA LEU A 441 -18.72 12.53 -0.94
C LEU A 441 -18.93 13.35 0.34
N SER A 442 -19.85 12.91 1.20
CA SER A 442 -20.11 13.49 2.52
C SER A 442 -18.89 13.44 3.44
N VAL A 443 -18.06 12.38 3.38
CA VAL A 443 -16.74 12.34 4.06
C VAL A 443 -15.87 13.53 3.62
N ARG A 444 -15.69 13.75 2.32
CA ARG A 444 -14.83 14.82 1.79
C ARG A 444 -15.36 16.21 2.09
N LEU A 445 -16.66 16.42 1.93
CA LEU A 445 -17.30 17.69 2.28
C LEU A 445 -17.11 18.00 3.76
N ARG A 446 -17.25 16.98 4.62
CA ARG A 446 -17.00 17.14 6.06
C ARG A 446 -15.55 17.46 6.36
N LEU A 447 -14.61 16.80 5.69
CA LEU A 447 -13.18 17.09 5.80
C LEU A 447 -12.84 18.52 5.35
N LEU A 448 -13.36 19.00 4.21
CA LEU A 448 -13.16 20.37 3.75
C LEU A 448 -13.65 21.42 4.75
N LYS A 449 -14.65 21.07 5.58
CA LYS A 449 -15.15 21.92 6.66
C LYS A 449 -14.22 21.94 7.89
N TRP A 450 -13.52 20.84 8.18
CA TRP A 450 -12.73 20.67 9.43
C TRP A 450 -11.24 20.89 9.27
N LEU A 451 -10.69 20.59 8.09
CA LEU A 451 -9.25 20.70 7.83
C LEU A 451 -8.79 22.15 7.84
N ASP A 452 -7.47 22.36 7.98
CA ASP A 452 -6.87 23.67 7.78
C ASP A 452 -6.58 23.90 6.30
N THR A 453 -6.14 25.11 5.93
CA THR A 453 -5.93 25.49 4.54
C THR A 453 -4.98 24.54 3.79
N LYS A 454 -3.87 24.13 4.41
CA LYS A 454 -2.90 23.20 3.79
C LYS A 454 -3.53 21.85 3.47
N ASP A 455 -4.23 21.24 4.42
CA ASP A 455 -4.86 19.94 4.19
C ASP A 455 -6.09 20.02 3.28
N LYS A 456 -6.83 21.14 3.27
CA LYS A 456 -7.89 21.39 2.26
C LYS A 456 -7.31 21.46 0.85
N LEU A 457 -6.19 22.16 0.66
CA LEU A 457 -5.50 22.22 -0.63
C LEU A 457 -4.94 20.86 -1.03
N ASN A 458 -4.34 20.12 -0.10
CA ASN A 458 -3.88 18.76 -0.35
C ASN A 458 -5.04 17.88 -0.83
N LEU A 459 -6.19 17.93 -0.15
CA LEU A 459 -7.40 17.21 -0.55
C LEU A 459 -7.88 17.61 -1.96
N LEU A 460 -7.95 18.91 -2.24
CA LEU A 460 -8.43 19.45 -3.51
C LEU A 460 -7.52 19.08 -4.69
N PHE A 461 -6.21 19.22 -4.54
CA PHE A 461 -5.25 18.98 -5.61
C PHE A 461 -4.89 17.49 -5.77
N CYS A 462 -5.05 16.67 -4.73
CA CYS A 462 -4.93 15.21 -4.84
C CYS A 462 -6.09 14.55 -5.60
N ALA A 463 -7.26 15.18 -5.65
CA ALA A 463 -8.41 14.64 -6.36
C ALA A 463 -8.17 14.57 -7.89
N GLN A 464 -7.25 15.40 -8.42
CA GLN A 464 -7.06 15.59 -9.85
C GLN A 464 -6.41 14.39 -10.52
N ASN A 465 -7.07 13.93 -11.59
CA ASN A 465 -6.59 12.85 -12.44
C ASN A 465 -6.98 13.18 -13.89
N PRO A 466 -6.37 12.56 -14.91
CA PRO A 466 -6.84 12.72 -16.28
C PRO A 466 -8.22 12.08 -16.34
N ILE A 467 -9.23 12.93 -16.49
CA ILE A 467 -10.50 12.53 -17.08
C ILE A 467 -10.08 11.93 -18.42
N THR A 468 -10.16 10.61 -18.55
CA THR A 468 -10.01 9.98 -19.86
C THR A 468 -11.10 10.59 -20.72
N SER A 469 -10.75 11.12 -21.89
CA SER A 469 -11.64 11.89 -22.77
C SER A 469 -12.95 11.19 -23.19
N LYS A 470 -13.18 9.95 -22.73
CA LYS A 470 -14.32 9.10 -23.05
C LYS A 470 -15.30 8.89 -21.89
N THR A 471 -14.96 9.24 -20.65
CA THR A 471 -15.96 9.17 -19.55
C THR A 471 -16.90 10.35 -19.72
N VAL A 472 -18.17 10.05 -20.05
CA VAL A 472 -19.32 10.97 -19.95
C VAL A 472 -19.13 11.82 -18.71
N ALA A 473 -19.31 13.13 -18.84
CA ALA A 473 -19.16 14.12 -17.77
C ALA A 473 -20.06 13.78 -16.57
N LEU A 474 -19.64 12.83 -15.74
CA LEU A 474 -19.95 12.83 -14.33
C LEU A 474 -19.40 14.17 -13.87
N LEU A 475 -20.32 15.13 -13.71
CA LEU A 475 -20.05 16.51 -13.37
C LEU A 475 -18.97 16.51 -12.30
N PRO A 476 -17.73 16.94 -12.62
CA PRO A 476 -16.63 16.82 -11.69
C PRO A 476 -16.89 17.83 -10.58
N THR A 477 -17.59 17.42 -9.53
CA THR A 477 -17.57 18.22 -8.30
C THR A 477 -16.21 18.00 -7.67
N PHE A 478 -15.66 19.02 -7.02
CA PHE A 478 -14.40 18.94 -6.29
C PHE A 478 -14.37 17.79 -5.25
N ALA A 479 -15.54 17.21 -4.92
CA ALA A 479 -15.67 16.14 -3.94
C ALA A 479 -16.04 14.75 -4.52
N THR A 480 -16.42 14.62 -5.79
CA THR A 480 -16.81 13.32 -6.41
C THR A 480 -15.65 12.51 -7.00
N GLN A 481 -14.45 13.07 -7.15
CA GLN A 481 -13.32 12.35 -7.75
C GLN A 481 -12.75 11.27 -6.80
N LEU A 482 -13.18 10.01 -6.95
CA LEU A 482 -12.89 8.87 -6.07
C LEU A 482 -11.44 8.34 -6.07
N LYS A 483 -10.45 9.12 -6.49
CA LYS A 483 -9.08 8.61 -6.69
C LYS A 483 -8.19 8.75 -5.46
N THR A 484 -7.14 7.93 -5.43
CA THR A 484 -6.14 7.85 -4.36
C THR A 484 -5.37 9.16 -4.23
N ILE A 485 -5.30 9.66 -3.00
CA ILE A 485 -4.42 10.79 -2.64
C ILE A 485 -3.01 10.55 -3.16
N LYS A 486 -2.46 11.54 -3.87
CA LYS A 486 -1.08 11.49 -4.35
C LYS A 486 -0.13 11.65 -3.18
N ARG A 487 0.69 10.63 -2.96
CA ARG A 487 1.73 10.62 -1.92
C ARG A 487 2.71 11.78 -2.15
N GLY A 488 3.17 12.39 -1.06
CA GLY A 488 4.17 13.46 -1.09
C GLY A 488 3.64 14.86 -1.41
N LEU A 489 2.38 15.02 -1.85
CA LEU A 489 1.85 16.36 -2.16
C LEU A 489 1.85 17.28 -0.94
N LEU A 490 1.48 16.78 0.24
CA LEU A 490 1.52 17.57 1.47
C LEU A 490 2.95 18.01 1.85
N GLN A 491 3.94 17.15 1.58
CA GLN A 491 5.35 17.47 1.76
C GLN A 491 5.75 18.61 0.83
N LEU A 492 5.38 18.54 -0.47
CA LEU A 492 5.60 19.62 -1.43
C LEU A 492 4.91 20.93 -1.01
N ILE A 493 3.65 20.86 -0.54
CA ILE A 493 2.91 22.02 -0.01
C ILE A 493 3.66 22.69 1.14
N THR A 494 4.34 21.89 1.96
CA THR A 494 5.07 22.36 3.15
C THR A 494 6.45 22.89 2.81
N GLU A 495 7.15 22.29 1.85
CA GLU A 495 8.53 22.62 1.49
C GLU A 495 8.64 23.76 0.46
N HIS A 496 7.59 23.99 -0.34
CA HIS A 496 7.65 25.00 -1.39
C HIS A 496 7.59 26.44 -0.84
N ARG A 497 8.56 27.27 -1.23
CA ARG A 497 8.73 28.65 -0.72
C ARG A 497 7.72 29.69 -1.23
N ASP A 498 7.14 29.50 -2.42
CA ASP A 498 6.24 30.46 -3.06
C ASP A 498 4.89 29.82 -3.40
N PRO A 499 4.04 29.55 -2.38
CA PRO A 499 2.73 28.97 -2.61
C PRO A 499 1.79 29.98 -3.27
N ASN A 500 0.99 29.51 -4.23
CA ASN A 500 -0.05 30.34 -4.85
C ASN A 500 -1.27 30.56 -3.94
N PHE A 501 -1.24 30.04 -2.73
CA PHE A 501 -2.30 30.18 -1.75
C PHE A 501 -1.70 30.72 -0.45
N ASP A 502 -2.48 31.52 0.27
CA ASP A 502 -2.11 31.95 1.61
C ASP A 502 -2.54 30.89 2.62
N TYR A 503 -1.58 30.15 3.17
CA TYR A 503 -1.84 29.04 4.08
C TYR A 503 -2.31 29.50 5.46
N ASP A 504 -2.00 30.74 5.84
CA ASP A 504 -2.37 31.29 7.15
C ASP A 504 -3.77 31.91 7.12
N ASN A 505 -4.31 32.15 5.92
CA ASN A 505 -5.67 32.62 5.74
C ASN A 505 -6.67 31.43 5.64
N PRO A 506 -7.54 31.22 6.66
CA PRO A 506 -8.54 30.15 6.63
C PRO A 506 -9.64 30.35 5.57
N ASP A 507 -9.86 31.59 5.13
CA ASP A 507 -10.83 31.93 4.08
C ASP A 507 -10.28 31.68 2.68
N CYS A 508 -8.98 31.38 2.54
CA CYS A 508 -8.37 31.03 1.26
C CYS A 508 -9.01 29.79 0.62
N VAL A 509 -9.47 28.85 1.44
CA VAL A 509 -10.27 27.69 1.01
C VAL A 509 -11.43 27.49 1.98
N ARG A 510 -12.65 27.83 1.56
CA ARG A 510 -13.84 27.77 2.42
C ARG A 510 -14.99 27.05 1.74
N LEU A 511 -15.60 26.10 2.45
CA LEU A 511 -16.82 25.44 2.00
C LEU A 511 -18.03 26.14 2.61
N THR A 512 -18.93 26.66 1.77
CA THR A 512 -20.22 27.23 2.18
C THR A 512 -21.36 26.45 1.53
N ARG A 513 -22.59 26.66 2.02
CA ARG A 513 -23.79 26.29 1.27
C ARG A 513 -24.18 27.48 0.40
N GLY A 514 -24.73 27.26 -0.79
CA GLY A 514 -25.21 28.37 -1.62
C GLY A 514 -26.28 29.19 -0.88
N ASP A 515 -26.23 30.51 -1.01
CA ASP A 515 -27.19 31.44 -0.37
C ASP A 515 -28.57 31.48 -1.08
N GLY A 516 -28.83 30.56 -2.01
CA GLY A 516 -30.07 30.52 -2.80
C GLY A 516 -30.83 29.19 -2.68
N ASP A 517 -31.84 29.00 -3.53
CA ASP A 517 -32.64 27.76 -3.60
C ASP A 517 -31.81 26.51 -3.96
N SER A 518 -30.57 26.69 -4.43
CA SER A 518 -29.68 25.59 -4.73
C SER A 518 -29.10 25.00 -3.44
N ASN A 519 -29.44 23.74 -3.16
CA ASN A 519 -28.86 22.95 -2.06
C ASN A 519 -27.39 22.54 -2.31
N LEU A 520 -26.70 23.23 -3.21
CA LEU A 520 -25.33 22.90 -3.61
C LEU A 520 -24.32 23.41 -2.58
N ASN A 521 -23.24 22.65 -2.45
CA ASN A 521 -22.08 23.09 -1.70
C ASN A 521 -21.20 23.93 -2.61
N VAL A 522 -20.65 25.03 -2.08
CA VAL A 522 -19.83 25.98 -2.83
C VAL A 522 -18.46 26.04 -2.17
N LEU A 523 -17.42 25.72 -2.93
CA LEU A 523 -16.02 25.86 -2.51
C LEU A 523 -15.49 27.21 -2.99
N TRP A 524 -15.21 28.10 -2.05
CA TRP A 524 -14.51 29.35 -2.29
C TRP A 524 -13.01 29.11 -2.31
N LEU A 525 -12.35 29.60 -3.36
CA LEU A 525 -10.89 29.58 -3.50
C LEU A 525 -10.33 30.96 -3.79
N CYS A 526 -9.34 31.39 -3.01
CA CYS A 526 -8.64 32.65 -3.21
C CYS A 526 -7.14 32.39 -3.47
N PRO A 527 -6.74 32.03 -4.71
CA PRO A 527 -5.33 31.96 -5.07
C PRO A 527 -4.69 33.36 -5.09
N LYS A 528 -3.37 33.47 -5.28
CA LYS A 528 -2.69 34.77 -5.52
C LYS A 528 -2.70 35.12 -7.01
N ALA A 529 -2.60 34.10 -7.86
CA ALA A 529 -2.58 34.21 -9.30
C ALA A 529 -3.33 33.06 -9.98
N TYR A 530 -3.77 33.32 -11.20
CA TYR A 530 -4.38 32.33 -12.08
C TYR A 530 -4.04 32.65 -13.53
N TYR A 531 -4.27 31.68 -14.41
CA TYR A 531 -4.04 31.82 -15.84
C TYR A 531 -5.36 31.71 -16.60
N ILE A 532 -5.63 32.67 -17.48
CA ILE A 532 -6.77 32.62 -18.40
C ILE A 532 -6.31 31.93 -19.69
N ARG A 533 -7.11 31.01 -20.21
CA ARG A 533 -6.87 30.43 -21.53
C ARG A 533 -7.21 31.48 -22.59
N CYS A 534 -6.19 31.98 -23.32
CA CYS A 534 -6.46 32.82 -24.49
C CYS A 534 -7.28 32.05 -25.55
N PRO A 535 -8.41 32.59 -26.02
CA PRO A 535 -9.12 32.01 -27.15
C PRO A 535 -8.20 32.05 -28.37
N ARG A 536 -7.89 30.89 -28.97
CA ARG A 536 -7.29 30.88 -30.30
C ARG A 536 -8.36 31.30 -31.30
N ARG A 537 -8.05 32.29 -32.13
CA ARG A 537 -8.94 32.98 -33.10
C ARG A 537 -9.70 32.10 -34.12
N SER A 538 -9.67 30.77 -34.06
CA SER A 538 -10.16 29.94 -35.17
C SER A 538 -11.21 28.87 -34.85
N VAL A 539 -11.50 28.54 -33.59
CA VAL A 539 -12.65 27.67 -33.26
C VAL A 539 -13.15 28.01 -31.85
N GLU A 540 -14.20 28.81 -31.73
CA GLU A 540 -14.96 28.95 -30.48
C GLU A 540 -15.64 27.60 -30.20
N ARG A 541 -14.95 26.73 -29.48
CA ARG A 541 -15.63 25.58 -28.87
C ARG A 541 -16.52 26.11 -27.76
N SER A 542 -17.82 25.97 -27.93
CA SER A 542 -18.77 26.20 -26.85
C SER A 542 -18.55 25.13 -25.77
N PHE A 543 -18.06 25.54 -24.59
CA PHE A 543 -17.94 24.63 -23.44
C PHE A 543 -19.32 24.06 -23.04
N TYR A 544 -20.40 24.81 -23.28
CA TYR A 544 -21.77 24.31 -23.10
C TYR A 544 -22.05 23.08 -23.97
N ASP A 545 -21.61 23.08 -25.23
CA ASP A 545 -21.84 21.95 -26.14
C ASP A 545 -20.96 20.74 -25.79
N GLU A 546 -19.71 21.00 -25.37
CA GLU A 546 -18.75 19.95 -24.99
C GLU A 546 -19.16 19.24 -23.70
N ILE A 547 -19.57 20.00 -22.68
CA ILE A 547 -20.01 19.48 -21.37
C ILE A 547 -21.45 18.95 -21.46
N GLY A 548 -22.29 19.61 -22.27
CA GLY A 548 -23.70 19.29 -22.43
C GLY A 548 -24.01 18.09 -23.34
N GLY A 549 -23.00 17.37 -23.83
CA GLY A 549 -23.22 16.13 -24.58
C GLY A 549 -23.90 16.29 -25.95
N GLY A 550 -23.87 17.48 -26.54
CA GLY A 550 -24.30 17.75 -27.93
C GLY A 550 -25.79 17.55 -28.27
N ARG A 551 -26.64 17.14 -27.32
CA ARG A 551 -28.10 17.08 -27.51
C ARG A 551 -28.73 18.29 -26.80
N ARG A 552 -29.29 19.21 -27.59
CA ARG A 552 -29.89 20.48 -27.13
C ARG A 552 -31.10 20.32 -26.20
N ASP A 553 -31.65 19.12 -26.06
CA ASP A 553 -32.95 18.94 -25.44
C ASP A 553 -32.84 18.45 -23.98
N ASP A 554 -33.17 19.39 -23.07
CA ASP A 554 -33.63 19.29 -21.67
C ASP A 554 -32.66 19.04 -20.51
N VAL A 555 -31.80 18.03 -20.51
CA VAL A 555 -31.15 17.60 -19.23
C VAL A 555 -30.01 18.53 -18.77
N THR A 556 -29.26 19.10 -19.71
CA THR A 556 -28.04 19.88 -19.41
C THR A 556 -28.33 21.34 -19.07
N ASN A 557 -29.49 21.86 -19.49
CA ASN A 557 -29.99 23.15 -19.01
C ASN A 557 -30.26 23.15 -17.50
N LYS A 558 -30.68 22.01 -16.92
CA LYS A 558 -30.94 21.94 -15.49
C LYS A 558 -29.65 22.13 -14.68
N PHE A 559 -28.55 21.48 -15.08
CA PHE A 559 -27.28 21.61 -14.37
C PHE A 559 -26.76 23.04 -14.38
N TRP A 560 -26.69 23.67 -15.56
CA TRP A 560 -26.22 25.05 -15.68
C TRP A 560 -27.10 25.98 -14.85
N LYS A 561 -28.42 25.80 -14.91
CA LYS A 561 -29.36 26.52 -14.07
C LYS A 561 -29.12 26.31 -12.57
N ASP A 562 -28.82 25.08 -12.13
CA ASP A 562 -28.55 24.74 -10.73
C ASP A 562 -27.28 25.43 -10.20
N VAL A 563 -26.26 25.65 -11.06
CA VAL A 563 -25.07 26.45 -10.73
C VAL A 563 -25.24 27.95 -10.98
N GLY A 564 -26.42 28.38 -11.43
CA GLY A 564 -26.74 29.79 -11.71
C GLY A 564 -26.18 30.32 -13.02
N LEU A 565 -26.01 29.45 -14.03
CA LEU A 565 -25.54 29.78 -15.38
C LEU A 565 -26.64 29.58 -16.43
N ASP A 566 -26.82 30.57 -17.31
CA ASP A 566 -27.73 30.59 -18.44
C ASP A 566 -26.92 30.49 -19.75
N PRO A 567 -26.95 29.35 -20.47
CA PRO A 567 -26.21 29.18 -21.72
C PRO A 567 -26.51 30.19 -22.82
N THR A 568 -27.63 30.94 -22.71
CA THR A 568 -28.02 31.96 -23.69
C THR A 568 -27.49 33.34 -23.36
N LYS A 569 -27.03 33.59 -22.13
CA LYS A 569 -26.59 34.90 -21.65
C LYS A 569 -25.14 34.90 -21.18
N ASP A 570 -24.72 33.83 -20.52
CA ASP A 570 -23.44 33.80 -19.82
C ASP A 570 -22.35 33.23 -20.71
N THR A 571 -21.25 33.97 -20.85
CA THR A 571 -20.04 33.49 -21.50
C THR A 571 -19.22 32.62 -20.54
N LEU A 572 -18.70 31.49 -21.04
CA LEU A 572 -17.83 30.62 -20.26
C LEU A 572 -16.36 30.86 -20.57
N ASP A 573 -15.59 31.11 -19.52
CA ASP A 573 -14.15 31.26 -19.51
C ASP A 573 -13.47 30.03 -18.94
N ALA A 574 -12.23 29.79 -19.35
CA ALA A 574 -11.41 28.69 -18.88
C ALA A 574 -10.20 29.22 -18.09
N VAL A 575 -10.11 28.85 -16.82
CA VAL A 575 -9.10 29.31 -15.87
C VAL A 575 -8.27 28.13 -15.38
N SER A 576 -6.96 28.35 -15.21
CA SER A 576 -6.04 27.38 -14.60
C SER A 576 -5.38 28.01 -13.37
N ILE A 577 -5.60 27.42 -12.20
CA ILE A 577 -5.03 27.87 -10.93
C ILE A 577 -3.91 26.92 -10.52
N PRO A 578 -2.64 27.33 -10.59
CA PRO A 578 -1.54 26.48 -10.16
C PRO A 578 -1.50 26.36 -8.64
N LEU A 579 -1.06 25.22 -8.12
CA LEU A 579 -0.75 25.10 -6.69
C LEU A 579 0.46 25.95 -6.26
N PHE A 580 1.46 26.02 -7.14
CA PHE A 580 2.74 26.69 -6.88
C PHE A 580 3.08 27.69 -7.99
N MET A 581 3.71 28.80 -7.61
CA MET A 581 4.20 29.79 -8.58
C MET A 581 5.56 29.34 -9.12
N SER A 582 5.75 29.39 -10.45
CA SER A 582 7.03 28.99 -11.06
C SER A 582 8.07 30.10 -10.90
N GLU A 583 9.20 29.81 -10.24
CA GLU A 583 10.32 30.76 -10.05
C GLU A 583 10.84 31.36 -11.37
N HIS A 584 10.84 30.57 -12.46
CA HIS A 584 11.30 31.03 -13.78
C HIS A 584 10.40 32.12 -14.39
N GLN A 585 9.27 32.46 -13.79
CA GLN A 585 8.39 33.54 -14.25
C GLN A 585 8.79 34.92 -13.73
N ARG A 586 9.74 35.02 -12.77
CA ARG A 586 10.30 36.32 -12.34
C ARG A 586 11.45 36.81 -13.22
N GLY A 587 12.13 35.92 -13.95
CA GLY A 587 13.21 36.29 -14.86
C GLY A 587 12.64 36.63 -16.23
N GLY A 588 12.53 37.93 -16.54
CA GLY A 588 12.04 38.38 -17.85
C GLY A 588 12.91 37.87 -19.01
N TYR A 589 12.23 37.37 -20.05
CA TYR A 589 12.68 37.27 -21.44
C TYR A 589 14.13 36.79 -21.69
N GLN A 590 14.33 35.48 -21.74
CA GLN A 590 15.27 34.90 -22.68
C GLN A 590 14.51 33.90 -23.55
N ASP A 591 14.11 34.36 -24.75
CA ASP A 591 13.52 33.58 -25.85
C ASP A 591 14.53 32.58 -26.42
N ASN A 592 14.92 31.59 -25.62
CA ASN A 592 15.56 30.40 -26.18
C ASN A 592 14.44 29.39 -26.46
N ASP A 593 14.06 29.31 -27.73
CA ASP A 593 13.11 28.36 -28.34
C ASP A 593 13.56 26.87 -28.22
N ASP A 594 14.46 26.56 -27.30
CA ASP A 594 14.87 25.20 -27.02
C ASP A 594 13.76 24.50 -26.22
N ASP A 595 12.94 23.82 -26.99
CA ASP A 595 11.79 23.01 -26.63
C ASP A 595 12.18 21.96 -25.57
N VAL A 596 12.19 22.37 -24.29
CA VAL A 596 12.35 21.44 -23.16
C VAL A 596 11.12 20.54 -23.14
N THR A 597 11.24 19.38 -23.79
CA THR A 597 10.22 18.36 -23.84
C THR A 597 10.04 17.76 -22.44
N PHE A 598 9.05 18.27 -21.71
CA PHE A 598 8.54 17.62 -20.49
C PHE A 598 7.84 16.32 -20.92
N ASP A 599 8.55 15.20 -20.94
CA ASP A 599 7.96 13.89 -21.23
C ASP A 599 7.29 13.32 -19.99
N ASP A 600 5.97 13.15 -20.06
CA ASP A 600 5.09 12.58 -19.04
C ASP A 600 5.23 11.04 -18.92
N HIS A 601 6.32 10.44 -19.43
CA HIS A 601 6.41 8.98 -19.60
C HIS A 601 7.15 8.21 -18.51
N ASP A 602 7.71 8.88 -17.50
CA ASP A 602 8.42 8.19 -16.41
C ASP A 602 7.80 8.48 -15.03
N ASP A 603 6.65 7.86 -14.77
CA ASP A 603 5.91 7.94 -13.49
C ASP A 603 6.66 7.31 -12.29
N ASN A 604 7.83 6.70 -12.51
CA ASN A 604 8.53 5.92 -11.50
C ASN A 604 9.70 6.65 -10.81
N ASP A 605 10.11 7.83 -11.28
CA ASP A 605 11.16 8.61 -10.62
C ASP A 605 10.58 9.78 -9.80
N PRO A 606 10.45 9.65 -8.47
CA PRO A 606 9.98 10.73 -7.60
C PRO A 606 10.96 11.90 -7.48
N SER A 607 12.21 11.74 -7.93
CA SER A 607 13.25 12.80 -7.90
C SER A 607 13.27 13.62 -9.19
N ASN A 608 12.99 12.98 -10.33
CA ASN A 608 12.88 13.64 -11.62
C ASN A 608 11.47 14.20 -11.87
N ASN A 609 10.83 14.67 -10.78
CA ASN A 609 9.52 15.32 -10.73
C ASN A 609 9.35 16.28 -11.91
N GLY A 610 8.83 15.76 -13.03
CA GLY A 610 8.21 16.56 -14.07
C GLY A 610 7.20 17.42 -13.33
N LYS A 611 7.56 18.70 -13.12
CA LYS A 611 6.88 19.69 -12.30
C LYS A 611 5.42 19.33 -12.21
N LEU A 612 4.98 18.72 -11.10
CA LEU A 612 3.59 18.33 -10.92
C LEU A 612 2.75 19.56 -11.24
N ARG A 613 2.20 19.63 -12.45
CA ARG A 613 1.32 20.73 -12.86
C ARG A 613 -0.04 20.43 -12.25
N SER A 614 -0.08 20.45 -10.93
CA SER A 614 -1.26 20.39 -10.08
C SER A 614 -1.99 21.71 -10.27
N ASN A 615 -2.61 21.86 -11.43
CA ASN A 615 -3.34 23.04 -11.82
C ASN A 615 -4.81 22.69 -11.74
N LEU A 616 -5.55 23.41 -10.91
CA LEU A 616 -6.99 23.35 -10.89
C LEU A 616 -7.53 24.02 -12.16
N GLN A 617 -8.12 23.24 -13.05
CA GLN A 617 -8.70 23.75 -14.30
C GLN A 617 -10.20 23.95 -14.10
N LEU A 618 -10.63 25.20 -14.23
CA LEU A 618 -12.01 25.62 -14.02
C LEU A 618 -12.60 26.13 -15.33
N VAL A 619 -13.90 25.90 -15.51
CA VAL A 619 -14.71 26.58 -16.52
C VAL A 619 -15.89 27.24 -15.84
N GLY A 620 -16.22 28.47 -16.21
CA GLY A 620 -17.25 29.25 -15.50
C GLY A 620 -17.48 30.63 -16.08
N SER A 621 -18.38 31.39 -15.46
CA SER A 621 -18.64 32.80 -15.82
C SER A 621 -18.00 33.73 -14.80
N TRP A 622 -17.27 34.74 -15.28
CA TRP A 622 -16.77 35.83 -14.44
C TRP A 622 -17.90 36.68 -13.86
N GLU A 623 -18.93 36.97 -14.66
CA GLU A 623 -20.04 37.85 -14.26
C GLU A 623 -20.81 37.26 -13.07
N ASN A 624 -21.10 35.96 -13.12
CA ASN A 624 -21.81 35.27 -12.04
C ASN A 624 -20.87 34.72 -10.96
N ASN A 625 -19.55 34.81 -11.17
CA ASN A 625 -18.50 34.15 -10.40
C ASN A 625 -18.86 32.69 -10.08
N ALA A 626 -19.31 31.94 -11.08
CA ALA A 626 -19.76 30.56 -10.91
C ALA A 626 -18.88 29.62 -11.75
N TRP A 627 -18.16 28.74 -11.07
CA TRP A 627 -17.12 27.90 -11.65
C TRP A 627 -17.37 26.43 -11.38
N ILE A 628 -16.93 25.60 -12.30
CA ILE A 628 -16.96 24.14 -12.17
C ILE A 628 -15.59 23.59 -12.51
N LEU A 629 -15.21 22.48 -11.88
CA LEU A 629 -13.96 21.81 -12.19
C LEU A 629 -14.08 21.11 -13.55
N TYR A 630 -13.33 21.58 -14.55
CA TYR A 630 -13.37 21.03 -15.90
C TYR A 630 -11.98 20.99 -16.53
N ARG A 631 -11.53 19.77 -16.89
CA ARG A 631 -10.20 19.56 -17.47
C ARG A 631 -10.22 19.84 -18.98
N PHE A 632 -9.90 21.08 -19.36
CA PHE A 632 -9.88 21.51 -20.76
C PHE A 632 -8.51 21.39 -21.45
N CYS A 633 -7.46 20.97 -20.72
CA CYS A 633 -6.11 20.82 -21.27
C CYS A 633 -5.47 19.52 -20.77
N SER A 634 -5.54 18.46 -21.59
CA SER A 634 -4.76 17.23 -21.39
C SER A 634 -3.34 17.34 -21.93
N ASP A 635 -3.12 18.23 -22.91
CA ASP A 635 -1.86 18.41 -23.62
C ASP A 635 -1.45 19.90 -23.58
N TYR A 636 -0.71 20.26 -22.52
CA TYR A 636 -0.14 21.60 -22.33
C TYR A 636 0.88 21.95 -23.42
N LYS A 637 1.48 20.97 -24.11
CA LYS A 637 2.42 21.22 -25.21
C LYS A 637 1.67 21.82 -26.42
N ARG A 638 0.46 21.35 -26.70
CA ARG A 638 -0.37 21.87 -27.81
C ARG A 638 -1.15 23.14 -27.49
N HIS A 639 -1.61 23.26 -26.25
CA HIS A 639 -2.39 24.40 -25.78
C HIS A 639 -1.47 25.31 -24.99
N LYS A 640 -0.88 26.30 -25.68
CA LYS A 640 -0.05 27.35 -25.09
C LYS A 640 -0.88 28.15 -24.06
N ILE A 641 -1.01 27.64 -22.84
CA ILE A 641 -1.39 28.43 -21.67
C ILE A 641 -0.14 29.24 -21.37
N TYR A 642 -0.16 30.51 -21.78
CA TYR A 642 0.98 31.40 -21.64
C TYR A 642 1.08 31.85 -20.19
N PRO A 643 2.08 31.39 -19.42
CA PRO A 643 2.21 31.82 -18.03
C PRO A 643 2.58 33.30 -17.90
N SER A 644 3.03 33.93 -18.99
CA SER A 644 3.25 35.38 -19.10
C SER A 644 1.98 36.22 -18.96
N LEU A 645 0.80 35.60 -19.04
CA LEU A 645 -0.50 36.22 -18.77
C LEU A 645 -1.05 35.81 -17.39
N ALA A 646 -0.18 35.75 -16.38
CA ALA A 646 -0.62 35.60 -15.00
C ALA A 646 -1.49 36.80 -14.61
N CYS A 647 -2.78 36.56 -14.37
CA CYS A 647 -3.66 37.57 -13.81
C CYS A 647 -3.49 37.57 -12.28
N ARG A 648 -3.36 38.78 -11.70
CA ARG A 648 -3.38 38.95 -10.24
C ARG A 648 -4.83 39.04 -9.76
N MET A 649 -5.08 38.53 -8.56
CA MET A 649 -6.41 38.58 -7.94
C MET A 649 -6.92 39.98 -7.58
N ASP A 650 -6.12 41.03 -7.75
CA ASP A 650 -6.56 42.43 -7.57
C ASP A 650 -7.80 42.76 -8.43
N GLN A 651 -8.08 41.97 -9.48
CA GLN A 651 -9.25 42.08 -10.34
C GLN A 651 -10.50 41.34 -9.83
N HIS A 652 -10.34 40.37 -8.90
CA HIS A 652 -11.41 39.53 -8.36
C HIS A 652 -11.18 39.21 -6.87
N PRO A 653 -11.31 40.20 -5.96
CA PRO A 653 -10.97 40.02 -4.55
C PRO A 653 -11.81 38.95 -3.84
N GLU A 654 -12.99 38.61 -4.38
CA GLU A 654 -13.91 37.65 -3.80
C GLU A 654 -13.49 36.18 -3.97
N GLY A 655 -12.49 35.88 -4.81
CA GLY A 655 -12.12 34.50 -5.11
C GLY A 655 -13.03 33.83 -6.14
N PHE A 656 -12.85 32.52 -6.31
CA PHE A 656 -13.62 31.67 -7.22
C PHE A 656 -14.68 30.89 -6.44
N ARG A 657 -15.96 30.98 -6.83
CA ARG A 657 -17.02 30.11 -6.28
C ARG A 657 -17.18 28.87 -7.14
N ILE A 658 -16.71 27.74 -6.63
CA ILE A 658 -16.69 26.46 -7.35
C ILE A 658 -17.82 25.58 -6.83
N TYR A 659 -18.67 25.10 -7.72
CA TYR A 659 -19.80 24.23 -7.42
C TYR A 659 -19.46 22.74 -7.54
#